data_AF-T2IYU1-F1
#
_entry.id   AF-T2IYU1-F1
#
_cell.length_a   1.000
_cell.length_b   1.000
_cell.length_c   1.000
_cell.angle_alpha   90.00
_cell.angle_beta   90.00
_cell.angle_gamma   90.00
#
_symmetry.space_group_name_H-M   'P 1'
#
loop_
_entity.id
_entity.type
_entity.pdbx_description
1 polymer ?
#
loop_
_entity_poly.entity_id
_entity_poly.type
_entity_poly.pdbx_seq_one_letter_code
_entity_poly.pdbx_strand_id
1 'polypeptide(L)'
;MLRKVKRNQTKLLGVKAVKITVKSLLKLLSPLIASSFLITPSHALLGRVGVVRSTENQQQWTSIRNRLLSTGIQFCLLEAENWQTAEDLRNVRTLFLPNVETITGQQAEALETWLQARGNLIISGPTGNLSESVVRDQLRALFGAYWGFSTSNPSTIRVQDTVQLSLVNQASLNDSLIGGVILPSAITAQPLAVWLTENTPPAVVVNEQTTFLGWRWGFSGVTSAAFDVNWLKTVLNRYGINETNQLVAENSREIPPCNIVDLNVPQQPFPILPPNYIPQPEQPQTNPEEPFIEIDLTPESSLPSPILISDRRSEGLNYRNTPTVPSISPQQAQTMREELFDLIVRFESTLIASLAHNDPTSKQNNLALRQSQEALNQAKLSLQKFQGLLQQRQYDQARRVWLKARRSLWDNYPSDRSVAQPEVRAMWLDRGSIVKTRSEAELAVLFDRMAEAGINTVFMETVNASYPIYPSSVAPEQNPLTKGWDPLKVAIKLAHERNMELHAWVWVFAAANQGHNQVLEQPENYLGPVLSRNPDWGITDKKGNYFDQGQQFKKAFLDPANPKVQDYLLLLFDEIVRNYDVDGIQFDYIRYPFQQPQINQTFGYSKSSRYLFKEMTGVDPIEISPGHPLWNQWTGFRIHQVDSFVARASRHLKKVKPELIISASVFPIEQRDRLFRLQQNWEEWMRQGWVDMMVLMTYALDTGNLEERIELVFDDSLPRSSLVIPGLRLLKVPDPVTIDQLQFIRNLPISGFSLFATENLTPSLQGVLSRVQSSEKSQPLPYREPFKTALTRYQSLQKEWMFLANKQGLKMDKDSFKNMDAQGKQLEKALNQLAMNPSRQNLKIAKQTLRQFQQQFPNWMGNHKQTYNYQVQVWENRLQTLDKLLLYGERRMISNSKIR
;
A
#
# COMPACT_ATOMS: atom_id res chain seq x y z
N MET A 1 62.00 -36.94 16.37
CA MET A 1 62.53 -37.57 17.60
C MET A 1 61.55 -37.28 18.74
N LEU A 2 60.72 -38.25 19.12
CA LEU A 2 60.91 -39.20 20.22
C LEU A 2 60.68 -38.60 21.63
N ARG A 3 59.54 -39.02 22.20
CA ARG A 3 59.31 -39.49 23.59
C ARG A 3 59.45 -38.47 24.73
N LYS A 4 58.37 -38.19 25.48
CA LYS A 4 57.72 -38.97 26.57
C LYS A 4 58.49 -38.91 27.91
N VAL A 5 57.69 -38.77 28.99
CA VAL A 5 57.86 -39.36 30.35
C VAL A 5 58.80 -38.56 31.30
N LYS A 6 58.53 -38.29 32.58
CA LYS A 6 57.43 -38.55 33.56
C LYS A 6 57.82 -37.82 34.88
N ARG A 7 56.79 -37.45 35.69
CA ARG A 7 56.65 -37.61 37.18
C ARG A 7 57.63 -36.83 38.11
N ASN A 8 57.29 -36.36 39.31
CA ASN A 8 56.19 -36.71 40.23
C ASN A 8 56.08 -35.74 41.44
N GLN A 9 54.82 -35.61 41.95
CA GLN A 9 54.39 -35.62 43.38
C GLN A 9 54.58 -34.35 44.26
N THR A 10 53.66 -33.96 45.16
CA THR A 10 52.59 -34.66 45.93
C THR A 10 51.61 -33.59 46.50
N LYS A 11 50.28 -33.77 46.61
CA LYS A 11 49.45 -34.32 47.74
C LYS A 11 48.01 -33.75 47.49
N LEU A 12 46.86 -34.41 47.67
CA LEU A 12 46.36 -35.25 48.76
C LEU A 12 45.22 -36.18 48.24
N LEU A 13 45.12 -37.37 48.83
CA LEU A 13 44.09 -38.42 48.66
C LEU A 13 42.75 -38.00 49.31
N GLY A 14 41.58 -38.60 49.04
CA GLY A 14 41.29 -39.89 48.43
C GLY A 14 39.79 -40.14 48.22
N VAL A 15 39.54 -41.25 47.53
CA VAL A 15 38.31 -41.70 46.86
C VAL A 15 37.63 -42.78 47.71
N LYS A 16 36.29 -42.93 47.64
CA LYS A 16 35.64 -44.16 47.14
C LYS A 16 34.11 -44.14 47.11
N ALA A 17 33.61 -44.71 46.02
CA ALA A 17 32.24 -44.92 45.62
C ALA A 17 31.59 -46.14 46.30
N VAL A 18 30.25 -46.13 46.38
CA VAL A 18 29.40 -47.32 46.55
C VAL A 18 28.12 -47.17 45.69
N LYS A 19 27.83 -48.21 44.89
CA LYS A 19 26.57 -48.48 44.16
C LYS A 19 25.47 -48.90 45.14
N ILE A 20 24.21 -48.52 44.90
CA ILE A 20 22.93 -49.16 45.31
C ILE A 20 21.80 -48.19 44.88
N THR A 21 20.57 -48.50 44.45
CA THR A 21 19.87 -49.60 43.76
C THR A 21 18.51 -48.99 43.37
N VAL A 22 17.92 -49.42 42.25
CA VAL A 22 16.53 -49.10 41.85
C VAL A 22 15.54 -49.71 42.84
N LYS A 23 15.21 -48.97 43.92
CA LYS A 23 14.05 -49.11 44.82
C LYS A 23 14.27 -48.25 46.08
N SER A 24 14.22 -46.93 45.91
CA SER A 24 13.85 -46.01 46.98
C SER A 24 13.29 -44.73 46.35
N LEU A 25 12.29 -44.93 45.50
CA LEU A 25 11.41 -43.91 44.98
C LEU A 25 10.13 -44.03 45.79
N LEU A 26 10.07 -43.44 46.99
CA LEU A 26 8.84 -43.11 47.72
C LEU A 26 9.21 -42.66 49.15
N LYS A 27 8.71 -41.47 49.50
CA LYS A 27 8.60 -40.89 50.85
C LYS A 27 9.81 -40.15 51.39
N LEU A 28 9.97 -38.92 50.89
CA LEU A 28 10.24 -37.73 51.72
C LEU A 28 10.05 -36.49 50.84
N LEU A 29 8.80 -36.05 50.69
CA LEU A 29 8.39 -34.68 50.36
C LEU A 29 6.89 -34.56 50.60
N SER A 30 6.54 -33.75 51.59
CA SER A 30 5.23 -33.15 51.84
C SER A 30 5.50 -31.76 52.45
N PRO A 31 4.63 -30.75 52.33
CA PRO A 31 3.50 -30.53 51.44
C PRO A 31 3.58 -29.18 50.67
N LEU A 32 3.12 -29.11 49.43
CA LEU A 32 2.58 -27.90 48.75
C LEU A 32 2.17 -28.30 47.32
N ILE A 33 0.99 -28.93 47.22
CA ILE A 33 0.28 -29.13 45.96
C ILE A 33 -1.14 -28.63 46.18
N ALA A 34 -1.41 -27.43 45.69
CA ALA A 34 -2.68 -27.06 45.09
C ALA A 34 -2.43 -25.80 44.25
N SER A 35 -2.78 -25.85 42.96
CA SER A 35 -2.76 -24.77 41.95
C SER A 35 -1.53 -24.71 41.03
N SER A 36 -1.35 -25.76 40.23
CA SER A 36 -0.49 -25.74 39.04
C SER A 36 -1.19 -24.97 37.91
N PHE A 37 -0.86 -23.70 37.69
CA PHE A 37 -1.17 -23.01 36.43
C PHE A 37 -0.09 -23.38 35.40
N LEU A 38 -0.43 -24.29 34.48
CA LEU A 38 0.28 -24.48 33.22
C LEU A 38 0.05 -23.23 32.36
N ILE A 39 1.06 -22.37 32.25
CA ILE A 39 1.05 -21.24 31.31
C ILE A 39 1.57 -21.76 29.97
N THR A 40 0.66 -21.95 29.03
CA THR A 40 0.96 -22.25 27.62
C THR A 40 1.44 -20.99 26.89
N PRO A 41 2.29 -21.12 25.86
CA PRO A 41 2.78 -19.99 25.07
C PRO A 41 1.65 -19.36 24.24
N SER A 42 1.46 -18.05 24.38
CA SER A 42 0.42 -17.26 23.70
C SER A 42 0.71 -17.04 22.22
N HIS A 43 -0.23 -17.47 21.36
CA HIS A 43 -0.15 -17.40 19.90
C HIS A 43 -0.93 -16.19 19.37
N ALA A 44 -0.30 -15.25 18.67
CA ALA A 44 -1.02 -14.28 17.84
C ALA A 44 -1.29 -14.92 16.46
N LEU A 45 -2.58 -15.05 16.13
CA LEU A 45 -3.15 -15.87 15.06
C LEU A 45 -2.83 -15.36 13.64
N LEU A 46 -2.17 -16.20 12.84
CA LEU A 46 -2.70 -16.45 11.49
C LEU A 46 -4.13 -16.95 11.67
N GLY A 47 -5.14 -16.23 11.19
CA GLY A 47 -6.48 -16.80 11.25
C GLY A 47 -6.51 -18.14 10.49
N ARG A 48 -7.19 -19.13 11.07
CA ARG A 48 -7.25 -20.51 10.57
C ARG A 48 -8.11 -20.60 9.30
N VAL A 49 -8.01 -21.71 8.57
CA VAL A 49 -9.02 -22.08 7.56
C VAL A 49 -10.23 -22.64 8.31
N GLY A 50 -11.34 -21.93 8.32
CA GLY A 50 -12.62 -22.44 8.84
C GLY A 50 -13.35 -23.19 7.74
N VAL A 51 -13.84 -24.39 8.02
CA VAL A 51 -14.66 -25.16 7.07
C VAL A 51 -16.04 -25.35 7.65
N VAL A 52 -17.05 -24.91 6.90
CA VAL A 52 -18.44 -25.00 7.35
C VAL A 52 -19.02 -26.38 7.07
N ARG A 53 -19.53 -27.03 8.12
CA ARG A 53 -20.39 -28.21 7.99
C ARG A 53 -21.84 -27.78 8.18
N SER A 54 -22.66 -28.15 7.21
CA SER A 54 -24.09 -27.88 7.21
C SER A 54 -24.86 -29.18 6.97
N THR A 55 -26.18 -29.15 7.13
CA THR A 55 -27.05 -30.31 6.88
C THR A 55 -26.93 -30.80 5.43
N GLU A 56 -26.73 -29.90 4.48
CA GLU A 56 -26.64 -30.20 3.05
C GLU A 56 -25.34 -30.90 2.64
N ASN A 57 -24.25 -30.71 3.39
CA ASN A 57 -22.97 -31.35 3.11
C ASN A 57 -22.63 -32.49 4.09
N GLN A 58 -23.49 -32.76 5.08
CA GLN A 58 -23.28 -33.75 6.13
C GLN A 58 -23.11 -35.17 5.59
N GLN A 59 -23.90 -35.57 4.59
CA GLN A 59 -23.83 -36.92 3.99
C GLN A 59 -22.50 -37.16 3.28
N GLN A 60 -21.91 -36.12 2.70
CA GLN A 60 -20.63 -36.16 1.99
C GLN A 60 -19.45 -35.76 2.88
N TRP A 61 -19.70 -35.45 4.15
CA TRP A 61 -18.71 -34.90 5.07
C TRP A 61 -17.48 -35.79 5.21
N THR A 62 -17.63 -37.12 5.22
CA THR A 62 -16.49 -38.05 5.28
C THR A 62 -15.56 -37.87 4.07
N SER A 63 -16.12 -37.68 2.87
CA SER A 63 -15.34 -37.46 1.64
C SER A 63 -14.71 -36.07 1.63
N ILE A 64 -15.47 -35.03 1.99
CA ILE A 64 -14.99 -33.64 2.16
C ILE A 64 -13.81 -33.62 3.13
N ARG A 65 -13.99 -34.20 4.32
CA ARG A 65 -12.98 -34.30 5.37
C ARG A 65 -11.72 -34.99 4.88
N ASN A 66 -11.84 -36.14 4.23
CA ASN A 66 -10.67 -36.88 3.77
C ASN A 66 -9.89 -36.09 2.70
N ARG A 67 -10.58 -35.39 1.79
CA ARG A 67 -9.92 -34.51 0.81
C ARG A 67 -9.26 -33.31 1.48
N LEU A 68 -9.90 -32.70 2.48
CA LEU A 68 -9.30 -31.62 3.28
C LEU A 68 -8.03 -32.08 3.98
N LEU A 69 -8.04 -33.25 4.62
CA LEU A 69 -6.85 -33.83 5.25
C LEU A 69 -5.73 -34.10 4.23
N SER A 70 -6.08 -34.57 3.03
CA SER A 70 -5.13 -34.76 1.93
C SER A 70 -4.54 -33.46 1.36
N THR A 71 -5.07 -32.29 1.74
CA THR A 71 -4.44 -31.02 1.38
C THR A 71 -3.20 -30.69 2.22
N GLY A 72 -2.99 -31.39 3.36
CA GLY A 72 -1.93 -31.08 4.31
C GLY A 72 -2.12 -29.74 5.07
N ILE A 73 -3.25 -29.06 4.86
CA ILE A 73 -3.56 -27.75 5.46
C ILE A 73 -4.42 -27.97 6.71
N GLN A 74 -4.01 -27.37 7.83
CA GLN A 74 -4.79 -27.27 9.05
C GLN A 74 -6.05 -26.43 8.83
N PHE A 75 -7.16 -26.97 9.29
CA PHE A 75 -8.46 -26.33 9.30
C PHE A 75 -9.18 -26.58 10.62
N CYS A 76 -10.11 -25.70 10.96
CA CYS A 76 -11.04 -25.89 12.06
C CYS A 76 -12.45 -26.13 11.51
N LEU A 77 -13.26 -26.86 12.28
CA LEU A 77 -14.65 -27.12 11.96
C LEU A 77 -15.54 -26.01 12.51
N LEU A 78 -16.41 -25.48 11.66
CA LEU A 78 -17.47 -24.56 12.05
C LEU A 78 -18.80 -25.20 11.68
N GLU A 79 -19.62 -25.55 12.67
CA GLU A 79 -20.99 -25.97 12.39
C GLU A 79 -21.79 -24.77 11.90
N ALA A 80 -22.67 -24.96 10.92
CA ALA A 80 -23.46 -23.88 10.34
C ALA A 80 -24.24 -23.10 11.41
N GLU A 81 -24.71 -23.74 12.47
CA GLU A 81 -25.45 -23.09 13.56
C GLU A 81 -24.57 -22.15 14.44
N ASN A 82 -23.26 -22.39 14.47
CA ASN A 82 -22.32 -21.81 15.44
C ASN A 82 -21.65 -20.51 14.97
N TRP A 83 -22.16 -19.90 13.91
CA TRP A 83 -21.71 -18.60 13.45
C TRP A 83 -22.90 -17.78 12.98
N GLN A 84 -23.12 -16.66 13.66
CA GLN A 84 -24.24 -15.76 13.44
C GLN A 84 -23.79 -14.30 13.44
N THR A 85 -22.56 -14.01 13.86
CA THR A 85 -21.97 -12.68 13.90
C THR A 85 -20.55 -12.72 13.35
N ALA A 86 -19.99 -11.58 12.94
CA ALA A 86 -18.61 -11.51 12.48
C ALA A 86 -17.60 -11.89 13.58
N GLU A 87 -17.95 -11.69 14.84
CA GLU A 87 -17.14 -12.06 15.99
C GLU A 87 -16.94 -13.58 16.10
N ASP A 88 -17.95 -14.36 15.69
CA ASP A 88 -17.85 -15.83 15.62
C ASP A 88 -16.80 -16.28 14.60
N LEU A 89 -16.46 -15.42 13.64
CA LEU A 89 -15.46 -15.65 12.59
C LEU A 89 -14.10 -14.98 12.89
N ARG A 90 -13.93 -14.31 14.03
CA ARG A 90 -12.72 -13.50 14.35
C ARG A 90 -11.39 -14.27 14.26
N ASN A 91 -11.42 -15.58 14.50
CA ASN A 91 -10.25 -16.47 14.47
C ASN A 91 -10.08 -17.19 13.12
N VAL A 92 -10.98 -16.96 12.17
CA VAL A 92 -10.99 -17.55 10.83
C VAL A 92 -10.52 -16.48 9.84
N ARG A 93 -9.43 -16.74 9.11
CA ARG A 93 -8.95 -15.81 8.06
C ARG A 93 -9.51 -16.19 6.70
N THR A 94 -9.65 -17.48 6.46
CA THR A 94 -10.21 -18.01 5.22
C THR A 94 -11.34 -18.94 5.58
N LEU A 95 -12.53 -18.66 5.08
CA LEU A 95 -13.72 -19.48 5.31
C LEU A 95 -14.01 -20.27 4.04
N PHE A 96 -14.19 -21.58 4.17
CA PHE A 96 -14.61 -22.47 3.10
C PHE A 96 -16.03 -22.95 3.35
N LEU A 97 -16.91 -22.68 2.38
CA LEU A 97 -18.30 -23.11 2.33
C LEU A 97 -18.47 -24.23 1.29
N PRO A 98 -18.16 -25.49 1.64
CA PRO A 98 -18.33 -26.59 0.70
C PRO A 98 -19.81 -26.96 0.56
N ASN A 99 -20.46 -26.50 -0.52
CA ASN A 99 -21.83 -26.86 -0.88
C ASN A 99 -22.89 -26.47 0.16
N VAL A 100 -22.74 -25.30 0.79
CA VAL A 100 -23.67 -24.80 1.83
C VAL A 100 -24.82 -24.07 1.15
N GLU A 101 -25.89 -24.78 0.80
CA GLU A 101 -26.96 -24.21 -0.04
C GLU A 101 -27.87 -23.20 0.68
N THR A 102 -27.96 -23.28 2.01
CA THR A 102 -28.75 -22.35 2.84
C THR A 102 -27.84 -21.50 3.71
N ILE A 103 -27.96 -20.17 3.60
CA ILE A 103 -27.33 -19.19 4.49
C ILE A 103 -28.45 -18.27 5.00
N THR A 104 -28.48 -17.98 6.30
CA THR A 104 -29.49 -17.11 6.91
C THR A 104 -29.14 -15.63 6.68
N GLY A 105 -30.12 -14.72 6.86
CA GLY A 105 -29.84 -13.28 6.78
C GLY A 105 -28.77 -12.82 7.78
N GLN A 106 -28.83 -13.35 9.01
CA GLN A 106 -27.87 -13.05 10.07
C GLN A 106 -26.44 -13.51 9.70
N GLN A 107 -26.33 -14.70 9.11
CA GLN A 107 -25.07 -15.21 8.58
C GLN A 107 -24.54 -14.41 7.39
N ALA A 108 -25.42 -13.93 6.51
CA ALA A 108 -25.00 -13.08 5.39
C ALA A 108 -24.44 -11.73 5.88
N GLU A 109 -25.05 -11.12 6.90
CA GLU A 109 -24.53 -9.92 7.57
C GLU A 109 -23.19 -10.17 8.29
N ALA A 110 -23.05 -11.34 8.94
CA ALA A 110 -21.81 -11.77 9.55
C ALA A 110 -20.68 -11.94 8.52
N LEU A 111 -20.96 -12.59 7.38
CA LEU A 111 -20.01 -12.71 6.26
C LEU A 111 -19.60 -11.35 5.71
N GLU A 112 -20.55 -10.45 5.54
CA GLU A 112 -20.30 -9.11 5.00
C GLU A 112 -19.34 -8.32 5.89
N THR A 113 -19.64 -8.24 7.18
CA THR A 113 -18.80 -7.55 8.17
C THR A 113 -17.42 -8.21 8.27
N TRP A 114 -17.36 -9.54 8.23
CA TRP A 114 -16.09 -10.29 8.28
C TRP A 114 -15.24 -10.13 7.00
N LEU A 115 -15.87 -10.07 5.82
CA LEU A 115 -15.19 -9.79 4.55
C LEU A 115 -14.63 -8.35 4.52
N GLN A 116 -15.35 -7.37 5.09
CA GLN A 116 -14.86 -6.00 5.29
C GLN A 116 -13.64 -5.96 6.22
N ALA A 117 -13.60 -6.83 7.24
CA ALA A 117 -12.41 -7.08 8.08
C ALA A 117 -11.29 -7.90 7.37
N ARG A 118 -11.31 -7.91 6.03
CA ARG A 118 -10.38 -8.57 5.12
C ARG A 118 -10.43 -10.10 5.12
N GLY A 119 -11.53 -10.75 5.48
CA GLY A 119 -11.68 -12.21 5.33
C GLY A 119 -11.52 -12.69 3.88
N ASN A 120 -11.10 -13.95 3.67
CA ASN A 120 -11.05 -14.59 2.35
C ASN A 120 -12.08 -15.72 2.25
N LEU A 121 -12.90 -15.73 1.21
CA LEU A 121 -13.99 -16.70 1.08
C LEU A 121 -13.75 -17.68 -0.07
N ILE A 122 -13.95 -18.97 0.20
CA ILE A 122 -13.96 -20.05 -0.78
C ILE A 122 -15.36 -20.66 -0.78
N ILE A 123 -15.93 -20.81 -1.95
CA ILE A 123 -17.31 -21.29 -2.13
C ILE A 123 -17.30 -22.39 -3.19
N SER A 124 -18.09 -23.45 -2.98
CA SER A 124 -18.30 -24.48 -4.01
C SER A 124 -19.76 -24.85 -4.16
N GLY A 125 -20.11 -25.40 -5.33
CA GLY A 125 -21.46 -25.90 -5.58
C GLY A 125 -22.52 -24.80 -5.55
N PRO A 126 -23.81 -25.15 -5.49
CA PRO A 126 -24.90 -24.18 -5.45
C PRO A 126 -25.05 -23.50 -4.06
N THR A 127 -23.93 -23.06 -3.47
CA THR A 127 -23.91 -22.40 -2.16
C THR A 127 -24.78 -21.15 -2.16
N GLY A 128 -25.63 -21.03 -1.14
CA GLY A 128 -26.61 -19.96 -1.00
C GLY A 128 -27.89 -20.12 -1.84
N ASN A 129 -27.98 -21.08 -2.77
CA ASN A 129 -29.09 -21.15 -3.73
C ASN A 129 -30.47 -21.48 -3.11
N LEU A 130 -30.51 -22.10 -1.92
CA LEU A 130 -31.73 -22.39 -1.17
C LEU A 130 -32.07 -21.32 -0.12
N SER A 131 -31.20 -20.32 0.07
CA SER A 131 -31.44 -19.19 0.99
C SER A 131 -32.65 -18.37 0.55
N GLU A 132 -33.22 -17.56 1.45
CA GLU A 132 -34.31 -16.62 1.11
C GLU A 132 -33.92 -15.68 -0.03
N SER A 133 -34.89 -15.22 -0.83
CA SER A 133 -34.62 -14.43 -2.03
C SER A 133 -33.76 -13.19 -1.77
N VAL A 134 -34.03 -12.46 -0.68
CA VAL A 134 -33.26 -11.28 -0.26
C VAL A 134 -31.82 -11.65 0.10
N VAL A 135 -31.64 -12.78 0.80
CA VAL A 135 -30.31 -13.28 1.18
C VAL A 135 -29.53 -13.74 -0.05
N ARG A 136 -30.17 -14.39 -1.03
CA ARG A 136 -29.50 -14.77 -2.29
C ARG A 136 -28.96 -13.57 -3.05
N ASP A 137 -29.67 -12.44 -3.04
CA ASP A 137 -29.22 -11.21 -3.69
C ASP A 137 -28.05 -10.55 -2.93
N GLN A 138 -28.03 -10.64 -1.60
CA GLN A 138 -26.88 -10.24 -0.78
C GLN A 138 -25.67 -11.14 -1.05
N LEU A 139 -25.82 -12.46 -1.05
CA LEU A 139 -24.75 -13.41 -1.32
C LEU A 139 -24.18 -13.25 -2.73
N ARG A 140 -25.03 -12.99 -3.75
CA ARG A 140 -24.58 -12.63 -5.11
C ARG A 140 -23.65 -11.43 -5.11
N ALA A 141 -23.90 -10.43 -4.26
CA ALA A 141 -23.05 -9.27 -4.12
C ALA A 141 -21.73 -9.64 -3.44
N LEU A 142 -21.82 -10.29 -2.28
CA LEU A 142 -20.67 -10.69 -1.46
C LEU A 142 -19.72 -11.63 -2.19
N PHE A 143 -20.27 -12.61 -2.91
CA PHE A 143 -19.48 -13.62 -3.62
C PHE A 143 -18.89 -13.06 -4.91
N GLY A 144 -19.46 -11.97 -5.45
CA GLY A 144 -19.11 -11.43 -6.78
C GLY A 144 -19.52 -12.34 -7.95
N ALA A 145 -20.18 -13.45 -7.67
CA ALA A 145 -20.73 -14.39 -8.64
C ALA A 145 -21.84 -15.25 -8.02
N TYR A 146 -22.57 -16.00 -8.85
CA TYR A 146 -23.56 -16.97 -8.37
C TYR A 146 -23.67 -18.20 -9.25
N TRP A 147 -24.22 -19.27 -8.67
CA TRP A 147 -24.55 -20.49 -9.40
C TRP A 147 -25.69 -20.21 -10.38
N GLY A 148 -25.39 -20.19 -11.68
CA GLY A 148 -26.37 -19.93 -12.72
C GLY A 148 -27.25 -21.13 -12.97
N PHE A 149 -26.65 -22.22 -13.41
CA PHE A 149 -27.34 -23.48 -13.70
C PHE A 149 -26.35 -24.65 -13.69
N SER A 150 -26.85 -25.84 -13.37
CA SER A 150 -26.07 -27.08 -13.39
C SER A 150 -26.02 -27.66 -14.81
N THR A 151 -24.88 -28.26 -15.17
CA THR A 151 -24.74 -29.03 -16.41
C THR A 151 -25.13 -30.48 -16.15
N SER A 152 -25.84 -31.13 -17.07
CA SER A 152 -26.24 -32.54 -16.93
C SER A 152 -25.19 -33.53 -17.45
N ASN A 153 -24.25 -33.05 -18.27
CA ASN A 153 -23.21 -33.88 -18.90
C ASN A 153 -21.81 -33.44 -18.43
N PRO A 154 -20.85 -34.38 -18.25
CA PRO A 154 -19.47 -34.03 -17.95
C PRO A 154 -18.87 -33.10 -19.01
N SER A 155 -18.18 -32.05 -18.57
CA SER A 155 -17.50 -31.09 -19.44
C SER A 155 -16.09 -30.83 -18.91
N THR A 156 -15.13 -30.62 -19.81
CA THR A 156 -13.74 -30.39 -19.42
C THR A 156 -13.54 -28.96 -18.92
N ILE A 157 -12.92 -28.79 -17.76
CA ILE A 157 -12.49 -27.47 -17.26
C ILE A 157 -11.13 -27.11 -17.87
N ARG A 158 -10.97 -25.86 -18.29
CA ARG A 158 -9.69 -25.29 -18.72
C ARG A 158 -9.41 -23.97 -18.02
N VAL A 159 -8.21 -23.85 -17.42
CA VAL A 159 -7.68 -22.60 -16.87
C VAL A 159 -7.37 -21.62 -18.00
N GLN A 160 -7.64 -20.32 -17.82
CA GLN A 160 -7.35 -19.31 -18.84
C GLN A 160 -5.87 -18.88 -18.85
N ASP A 161 -5.28 -18.75 -20.05
CA ASP A 161 -3.85 -18.43 -20.26
C ASP A 161 -3.42 -17.02 -19.79
N THR A 162 -4.39 -16.14 -19.51
CA THR A 162 -4.18 -14.77 -19.06
C THR A 162 -3.82 -14.64 -17.58
N VAL A 163 -3.83 -15.73 -16.81
CA VAL A 163 -3.57 -15.72 -15.36
C VAL A 163 -2.29 -16.51 -15.04
N GLN A 164 -1.25 -15.83 -14.55
CA GLN A 164 -0.04 -16.46 -14.02
C GLN A 164 -0.34 -17.15 -12.67
N LEU A 165 -0.86 -18.38 -12.71
CA LEU A 165 -0.86 -19.28 -11.56
C LEU A 165 0.53 -19.91 -11.43
N SER A 166 1.42 -19.27 -10.68
CA SER A 166 2.87 -19.53 -10.74
C SER A 166 3.38 -20.80 -10.03
N LEU A 167 2.52 -21.71 -9.54
CA LEU A 167 2.97 -22.80 -8.65
C LEU A 167 2.26 -24.17 -8.79
N VAL A 168 1.45 -24.40 -9.84
CA VAL A 168 0.78 -25.70 -10.03
C VAL A 168 0.87 -26.13 -11.49
N ASN A 169 1.11 -27.43 -11.73
CA ASN A 169 1.02 -27.99 -13.08
C ASN A 169 -0.42 -27.79 -13.60
N GLN A 170 -0.60 -26.87 -14.56
CA GLN A 170 -1.92 -26.54 -15.12
C GLN A 170 -2.66 -27.78 -15.64
N ALA A 171 -1.94 -28.81 -16.08
CA ALA A 171 -2.52 -30.08 -16.50
C ALA A 171 -3.29 -30.80 -15.37
N SER A 172 -2.89 -30.62 -14.11
CA SER A 172 -3.53 -31.23 -12.94
C SER A 172 -4.80 -30.52 -12.46
N LEU A 173 -5.14 -29.37 -13.08
CA LEU A 173 -6.34 -28.57 -12.83
C LEU A 173 -7.40 -28.75 -13.92
N ASN A 174 -7.08 -29.50 -14.98
CA ASN A 174 -8.01 -29.82 -16.07
C ASN A 174 -8.55 -31.23 -15.86
N ASP A 175 -9.88 -31.37 -15.81
CA ASP A 175 -10.57 -32.67 -15.73
C ASP A 175 -11.98 -32.53 -16.32
N SER A 176 -12.61 -33.65 -16.67
CA SER A 176 -13.99 -33.71 -17.17
C SER A 176 -14.93 -34.12 -16.05
N LEU A 177 -15.80 -33.19 -15.65
CA LEU A 177 -16.73 -33.40 -14.54
C LEU A 177 -18.08 -32.74 -14.77
N ILE A 178 -19.06 -33.13 -13.95
CA ILE A 178 -20.39 -32.52 -13.92
C ILE A 178 -20.33 -31.30 -12.99
N GLY A 179 -20.57 -30.11 -13.53
CA GLY A 179 -20.50 -28.88 -12.75
C GLY A 179 -21.71 -27.98 -12.94
N GLY A 180 -21.50 -26.70 -12.72
CA GLY A 180 -22.44 -25.64 -13.01
C GLY A 180 -21.71 -24.41 -13.53
N VAL A 181 -22.44 -23.62 -14.31
CA VAL A 181 -21.96 -22.35 -14.81
C VAL A 181 -22.04 -21.33 -13.69
N ILE A 182 -20.90 -20.70 -13.39
CA ILE A 182 -20.83 -19.59 -12.45
C ILE A 182 -20.98 -18.29 -13.23
N LEU A 183 -21.95 -17.47 -12.85
CA LEU A 183 -22.22 -16.19 -13.50
C LEU A 183 -21.62 -15.05 -12.67
N PRO A 184 -20.60 -14.33 -13.19
CA PRO A 184 -20.07 -13.13 -12.53
C PRO A 184 -21.16 -12.08 -12.33
N SER A 185 -21.24 -11.50 -11.14
CA SER A 185 -22.18 -10.43 -10.78
C SER A 185 -21.47 -9.11 -10.44
N ALA A 186 -20.15 -9.13 -10.22
CA ALA A 186 -19.33 -7.95 -9.94
C ALA A 186 -18.41 -7.59 -11.12
N ILE A 187 -18.11 -6.29 -11.29
CA ILE A 187 -17.18 -5.79 -12.33
C ILE A 187 -15.75 -6.29 -12.07
N THR A 188 -15.41 -6.55 -10.79
CA THR A 188 -14.13 -7.08 -10.35
C THR A 188 -14.02 -8.60 -10.46
N ALA A 189 -15.13 -9.30 -10.75
CA ALA A 189 -15.15 -10.75 -10.88
C ALA A 189 -14.66 -11.18 -12.26
N GLN A 190 -13.68 -12.07 -12.28
CA GLN A 190 -13.04 -12.57 -13.50
C GLN A 190 -13.10 -14.11 -13.54
N PRO A 191 -13.35 -14.72 -14.72
CA PRO A 191 -13.25 -16.16 -14.87
C PRO A 191 -11.79 -16.60 -14.75
N LEU A 192 -11.49 -17.49 -13.80
CA LEU A 192 -10.17 -18.15 -13.68
C LEU A 192 -10.09 -19.41 -14.55
N ALA A 193 -11.22 -20.10 -14.70
CA ALA A 193 -11.35 -21.27 -15.56
C ALA A 193 -12.74 -21.30 -16.21
N VAL A 194 -12.83 -21.97 -17.35
CA VAL A 194 -14.04 -22.09 -18.17
C VAL A 194 -14.34 -23.56 -18.47
N TRP A 195 -15.62 -23.85 -18.73
CA TRP A 195 -16.05 -25.13 -19.30
C TRP A 195 -15.77 -25.14 -20.80
N LEU A 196 -15.17 -26.22 -21.33
CA LEU A 196 -14.95 -26.40 -22.76
C LEU A 196 -16.22 -26.92 -23.44
N THR A 197 -17.22 -26.05 -23.52
CA THR A 197 -18.48 -26.26 -24.25
C THR A 197 -18.69 -25.15 -25.27
N GLU A 198 -19.78 -25.23 -26.03
CA GLU A 198 -20.25 -24.11 -26.86
C GLU A 198 -20.39 -22.85 -25.96
N ASN A 199 -19.77 -21.74 -26.36
CA ASN A 199 -19.67 -20.46 -25.63
C ASN A 199 -18.73 -20.39 -24.40
N THR A 200 -18.01 -21.47 -24.08
CA THR A 200 -16.98 -21.52 -23.02
C THR A 200 -17.34 -20.80 -21.70
N PRO A 201 -18.44 -21.15 -21.03
CA PRO A 201 -18.93 -20.42 -19.87
C PRO A 201 -18.00 -20.57 -18.65
N PRO A 202 -18.01 -19.62 -17.68
CA PRO A 202 -17.13 -19.70 -16.51
C PRO A 202 -17.42 -20.91 -15.61
N ALA A 203 -16.34 -21.60 -15.24
CA ALA A 203 -16.31 -22.72 -14.31
C ALA A 203 -15.76 -22.34 -12.94
N VAL A 204 -14.83 -21.38 -12.90
CA VAL A 204 -14.31 -20.79 -11.66
C VAL A 204 -14.28 -19.28 -11.82
N VAL A 205 -14.86 -18.56 -10.86
CA VAL A 205 -14.84 -17.10 -10.84
C VAL A 205 -14.14 -16.62 -9.59
N VAL A 206 -13.28 -15.62 -9.75
CA VAL A 206 -12.49 -15.03 -8.67
C VAL A 206 -12.68 -13.52 -8.63
N ASN A 207 -12.60 -12.93 -7.45
CA ASN A 207 -12.32 -11.51 -7.24
C ASN A 207 -11.18 -11.37 -6.23
N GLU A 208 -10.94 -10.19 -5.65
CA GLU A 208 -9.83 -9.97 -4.70
C GLU A 208 -9.90 -10.86 -3.45
N GLN A 209 -11.09 -11.15 -2.92
CA GLN A 209 -11.30 -11.83 -1.63
C GLN A 209 -12.11 -13.13 -1.74
N THR A 210 -12.75 -13.42 -2.88
CA THR A 210 -13.62 -14.58 -3.08
C THR A 210 -13.16 -15.47 -4.24
N THR A 211 -13.38 -16.76 -4.09
CA THR A 211 -13.20 -17.77 -5.15
C THR A 211 -14.40 -18.71 -5.15
N PHE A 212 -15.07 -18.80 -6.29
CA PHE A 212 -16.25 -19.63 -6.48
C PHE A 212 -15.94 -20.79 -7.44
N LEU A 213 -15.96 -22.02 -6.91
CA LEU A 213 -15.78 -23.28 -7.64
C LEU A 213 -17.12 -23.81 -8.19
N GLY A 214 -17.21 -23.97 -9.51
CA GLY A 214 -18.41 -24.42 -10.24
C GLY A 214 -18.75 -25.90 -10.14
N TRP A 215 -18.40 -26.59 -9.07
CA TRP A 215 -18.76 -28.00 -8.88
C TRP A 215 -19.02 -28.30 -7.41
N ARG A 216 -19.67 -29.43 -7.14
CA ARG A 216 -19.90 -29.87 -5.77
C ARG A 216 -18.64 -30.49 -5.19
N TRP A 217 -17.89 -29.71 -4.41
CA TRP A 217 -16.61 -30.14 -3.84
C TRP A 217 -16.81 -31.27 -2.83
N GLY A 218 -15.97 -32.29 -2.88
CA GLY A 218 -16.02 -33.46 -2.02
C GLY A 218 -17.02 -34.54 -2.44
N PHE A 219 -17.71 -34.39 -3.56
CA PHE A 219 -18.64 -35.39 -4.06
C PHE A 219 -17.94 -36.36 -5.02
N SER A 220 -17.71 -37.60 -4.62
CA SER A 220 -16.92 -38.56 -5.40
C SER A 220 -17.56 -39.01 -6.72
N GLY A 221 -18.88 -38.86 -6.88
CA GLY A 221 -19.57 -39.02 -8.17
C GLY A 221 -19.45 -37.81 -9.11
N VAL A 222 -18.81 -36.73 -8.67
CA VAL A 222 -18.65 -35.48 -9.43
C VAL A 222 -17.17 -35.20 -9.71
N THR A 223 -16.28 -35.30 -8.72
CA THR A 223 -14.84 -35.05 -8.89
C THR A 223 -13.97 -36.14 -8.27
N SER A 224 -12.78 -36.35 -8.87
CA SER A 224 -11.72 -37.13 -8.24
C SER A 224 -11.13 -36.40 -7.02
N ALA A 225 -10.63 -37.15 -6.03
CA ALA A 225 -10.04 -36.56 -4.83
C ALA A 225 -8.79 -35.72 -5.15
N ALA A 226 -7.98 -36.16 -6.11
CA ALA A 226 -6.80 -35.43 -6.55
C ALA A 226 -7.17 -34.07 -7.16
N PHE A 227 -8.21 -34.04 -8.00
CA PHE A 227 -8.70 -32.80 -8.62
C PHE A 227 -9.13 -31.78 -7.58
N ASP A 228 -9.98 -32.18 -6.62
CA ASP A 228 -10.47 -31.29 -5.57
C ASP A 228 -9.34 -30.77 -4.66
N VAL A 229 -8.37 -31.63 -4.33
CA VAL A 229 -7.20 -31.27 -3.52
C VAL A 229 -6.33 -30.26 -4.27
N ASN A 230 -6.06 -30.47 -5.56
CA ASN A 230 -5.23 -29.58 -6.37
C ASN A 230 -5.88 -28.21 -6.54
N TRP A 231 -7.19 -28.17 -6.80
CA TRP A 231 -7.93 -26.91 -6.87
C TRP A 231 -7.95 -26.19 -5.54
N LEU A 232 -8.25 -26.88 -4.44
CA LEU A 232 -8.28 -26.24 -3.14
C LEU A 232 -6.90 -25.71 -2.73
N LYS A 233 -5.81 -26.46 -2.98
CA LYS A 233 -4.43 -25.98 -2.80
C LYS A 233 -4.14 -24.74 -3.65
N THR A 234 -4.59 -24.71 -4.90
CA THR A 234 -4.42 -23.57 -5.81
C THR A 234 -5.12 -22.32 -5.27
N VAL A 235 -6.35 -22.47 -4.79
CA VAL A 235 -7.13 -21.36 -4.21
C VAL A 235 -6.55 -20.91 -2.88
N LEU A 236 -6.12 -21.83 -2.02
CA LEU A 236 -5.50 -21.48 -0.75
C LEU A 236 -4.15 -20.77 -0.96
N ASN A 237 -3.36 -21.20 -1.95
CA ASN A 237 -2.13 -20.52 -2.37
C ASN A 237 -2.42 -19.07 -2.81
N ARG A 238 -3.52 -18.84 -3.52
CA ARG A 238 -3.96 -17.48 -3.90
C ARG A 238 -4.16 -16.58 -2.68
N TYR A 239 -4.58 -17.13 -1.56
CA TYR A 239 -4.75 -16.43 -0.28
C TYR A 239 -3.53 -16.51 0.64
N GLY A 240 -2.40 -17.04 0.17
CA GLY A 240 -1.16 -17.17 0.93
C GLY A 240 -1.10 -18.37 1.90
N ILE A 241 -2.02 -19.33 1.79
CA ILE A 241 -2.12 -20.50 2.66
C ILE A 241 -1.62 -21.75 1.93
N ASN A 242 -0.61 -22.41 2.47
CA ASN A 242 -0.05 -23.65 1.90
C ASN A 242 0.60 -24.53 3.00
N GLU A 243 1.01 -25.75 2.65
CA GLU A 243 1.59 -26.73 3.59
C GLU A 243 2.90 -26.22 4.26
N THR A 244 3.67 -25.35 3.60
CA THR A 244 4.92 -24.80 4.14
C THR A 244 4.72 -23.62 5.10
N ASN A 245 3.49 -23.12 5.21
CA ASN A 245 3.08 -21.88 5.87
C ASN A 245 2.23 -22.09 7.12
N GLN A 246 2.09 -23.34 7.56
CA GLN A 246 1.34 -23.69 8.75
C GLN A 246 2.23 -24.53 9.68
N LEU A 247 2.18 -24.24 10.98
CA LEU A 247 2.91 -24.99 12.00
C LEU A 247 2.29 -26.39 12.13
N VAL A 248 3.02 -27.42 11.69
CA VAL A 248 2.62 -28.82 11.87
C VAL A 248 2.74 -29.18 13.34
N ALA A 249 1.61 -29.27 14.04
CA ALA A 249 1.54 -30.01 15.30
C ALA A 249 1.37 -31.50 14.96
N GLU A 250 2.15 -32.36 15.62
CA GLU A 250 2.10 -33.81 15.42
C GLU A 250 0.70 -34.39 15.70
N ASN A 251 0.18 -35.16 14.75
CA ASN A 251 -0.72 -36.30 14.93
C ASN A 251 -1.94 -36.16 15.87
N SER A 252 -2.81 -35.15 15.68
CA SER A 252 -4.21 -35.26 16.14
C SER A 252 -5.13 -35.62 14.97
N ARG A 253 -5.79 -36.80 15.03
CA ARG A 253 -6.80 -37.22 14.04
C ARG A 253 -8.15 -36.48 14.18
N GLU A 254 -8.29 -35.63 15.20
CA GLU A 254 -9.50 -34.86 15.48
C GLU A 254 -9.38 -33.42 14.97
N ILE A 255 -10.43 -32.92 14.33
CA ILE A 255 -10.51 -31.57 13.78
C ILE A 255 -11.04 -30.65 14.88
N PRO A 256 -10.30 -29.61 15.29
CA PRO A 256 -10.73 -28.74 16.38
C PRO A 256 -11.90 -27.83 15.95
N PRO A 257 -12.81 -27.45 16.87
CA PRO A 257 -13.81 -26.42 16.59
C PRO A 257 -13.14 -25.04 16.42
N CYS A 258 -13.73 -24.18 15.60
CA CYS A 258 -13.20 -22.82 15.39
C CYS A 258 -13.39 -21.88 16.61
N ASN A 259 -14.35 -22.17 17.49
CA ASN A 259 -14.77 -21.30 18.59
C ASN A 259 -14.05 -21.55 19.93
N ILE A 260 -12.82 -22.10 19.92
CA ILE A 260 -12.04 -22.19 21.17
C ILE A 260 -11.65 -20.76 21.58
N VAL A 261 -12.36 -20.26 22.58
CA VAL A 261 -12.12 -18.96 23.19
C VAL A 261 -10.88 -19.09 24.08
N ASP A 262 -9.70 -18.78 23.56
CA ASP A 262 -8.58 -18.43 24.44
C ASP A 262 -8.78 -16.99 24.93
N LEU A 263 -9.54 -16.83 26.03
CA LEU A 263 -9.71 -15.55 26.75
C LEU A 263 -8.39 -15.02 27.39
N ASN A 264 -7.24 -15.63 27.08
CA ASN A 264 -5.95 -15.34 27.70
C ASN A 264 -4.79 -15.19 26.70
N VAL A 265 -5.02 -14.84 25.43
CA VAL A 265 -3.90 -14.41 24.55
C VAL A 265 -3.62 -12.92 24.82
N PRO A 266 -2.51 -12.54 25.47
CA PRO A 266 -2.10 -11.15 25.53
C PRO A 266 -1.84 -10.68 24.09
N GLN A 267 -2.30 -9.48 23.72
CA GLN A 267 -1.83 -8.84 22.50
C GLN A 267 -0.29 -8.93 22.47
N GLN A 268 0.30 -9.50 21.40
CA GLN A 268 1.76 -9.57 21.33
C GLN A 268 2.31 -8.14 21.52
N PRO A 269 3.28 -7.92 22.44
CA PRO A 269 3.78 -6.58 22.70
C PRO A 269 4.40 -5.98 21.44
N PHE A 270 4.35 -4.65 21.30
CA PHE A 270 5.06 -3.93 20.23
C PHE A 270 6.53 -4.39 20.16
N PRO A 271 7.18 -4.35 18.98
CA PRO A 271 8.59 -4.69 18.87
C PRO A 271 9.41 -3.92 19.92
N ILE A 272 10.24 -4.64 20.66
CA ILE A 272 11.09 -4.05 21.70
C ILE A 272 12.35 -3.58 21.00
N LEU A 273 12.53 -2.26 20.89
CA LEU A 273 13.75 -1.69 20.35
C LEU A 273 14.92 -2.00 21.31
N PRO A 274 16.10 -2.35 20.77
CA PRO A 274 17.26 -2.57 21.59
C PRO A 274 17.68 -1.28 22.30
N PRO A 275 18.21 -1.34 23.54
CA PRO A 275 18.91 -0.20 24.12
C PRO A 275 20.07 0.21 23.19
N ASN A 276 20.31 1.51 23.02
CA ASN A 276 21.32 2.06 22.11
C ASN A 276 22.67 1.36 22.26
N TYR A 277 22.97 0.42 21.38
CA TYR A 277 24.23 -0.32 21.34
C TYR A 277 25.10 0.27 20.24
N ILE A 278 26.29 0.76 20.59
CA ILE A 278 27.28 1.27 19.64
C ILE A 278 28.33 0.17 19.46
N PRO A 279 28.37 -0.54 18.32
CA PRO A 279 29.44 -1.51 18.06
C PRO A 279 30.76 -0.77 17.83
N GLN A 280 31.85 -1.23 18.46
CA GLN A 280 33.20 -0.76 18.12
C GLN A 280 33.61 -1.31 16.74
N PRO A 281 34.21 -0.49 15.85
CA PRO A 281 34.63 -0.96 14.53
C PRO A 281 35.86 -1.88 14.62
N GLU A 282 35.76 -3.09 14.07
CA GLU A 282 36.91 -3.96 13.82
C GLU A 282 37.74 -3.44 12.63
N GLN A 283 39.06 -3.42 12.80
CA GLN A 283 40.02 -2.97 11.80
C GLN A 283 40.16 -3.99 10.64
N PRO A 284 40.37 -3.55 9.38
CA PRO A 284 40.54 -4.45 8.24
C PRO A 284 41.92 -5.12 8.26
N GLN A 285 41.97 -6.44 8.21
CA GLN A 285 43.19 -7.18 7.85
C GLN A 285 43.25 -7.37 6.33
N THR A 286 44.31 -6.86 5.74
CA THR A 286 44.73 -7.01 4.33
C THR A 286 45.55 -8.28 4.14
N ASN A 287 45.31 -9.04 3.06
CA ASN A 287 46.36 -9.66 2.23
C ASN A 287 45.80 -10.34 0.96
N PRO A 288 46.63 -10.62 -0.07
CA PRO A 288 46.36 -10.23 -1.46
C PRO A 288 46.28 -11.40 -2.49
N GLU A 289 45.81 -11.02 -3.68
CA GLU A 289 46.06 -11.56 -5.06
C GLU A 289 45.93 -13.05 -5.38
N GLU A 290 45.10 -13.36 -6.40
CA GLU A 290 45.42 -14.26 -7.53
C GLU A 290 44.37 -14.11 -8.68
N PRO A 291 44.62 -14.56 -9.94
CA PRO A 291 44.84 -13.66 -11.08
C PRO A 291 43.78 -13.70 -12.21
N PHE A 292 43.93 -12.73 -13.11
CA PHE A 292 43.16 -12.45 -14.31
C PHE A 292 43.21 -13.58 -15.36
N ILE A 293 42.07 -13.84 -16.02
CA ILE A 293 41.98 -14.58 -17.28
C ILE A 293 41.47 -13.63 -18.36
N GLU A 294 42.32 -13.40 -19.35
CA GLU A 294 42.08 -12.66 -20.59
C GLU A 294 41.34 -13.55 -21.59
N ILE A 295 40.24 -13.08 -22.19
CA ILE A 295 39.70 -13.67 -23.43
C ILE A 295 39.33 -12.55 -24.40
N ASP A 296 39.82 -12.78 -25.62
CA ASP A 296 39.97 -11.95 -26.80
C ASP A 296 38.66 -11.44 -27.44
N LEU A 297 38.77 -10.32 -28.13
CA LEU A 297 37.70 -9.57 -28.78
C LEU A 297 37.76 -9.73 -30.31
N THR A 298 36.56 -9.60 -30.91
CA THR A 298 36.26 -9.19 -32.31
C THR A 298 35.88 -10.30 -33.32
N PRO A 299 35.22 -9.96 -34.46
CA PRO A 299 33.76 -10.01 -34.58
C PRO A 299 33.27 -10.69 -35.88
N GLU A 300 32.00 -11.10 -35.99
CA GLU A 300 31.43 -11.29 -37.33
C GLU A 300 29.91 -11.12 -37.41
N SER A 301 29.53 -10.40 -38.46
CA SER A 301 28.22 -9.87 -38.80
C SER A 301 27.42 -10.81 -39.70
N SER A 302 26.09 -10.79 -39.61
CA SER A 302 25.22 -10.67 -40.80
C SER A 302 23.74 -10.47 -40.43
N LEU A 303 23.14 -9.45 -41.04
CA LEU A 303 21.70 -9.17 -41.12
C LEU A 303 21.04 -10.10 -42.16
N PRO A 304 19.71 -10.25 -42.12
CA PRO A 304 18.89 -9.48 -43.06
C PRO A 304 17.59 -8.90 -42.48
N SER A 305 17.15 -7.79 -43.10
CA SER A 305 15.91 -7.05 -42.84
C SER A 305 14.77 -7.48 -43.81
N PRO A 306 13.65 -6.74 -43.95
CA PRO A 306 12.33 -7.08 -43.43
C PRO A 306 11.31 -7.43 -44.53
N ILE A 307 10.23 -8.15 -44.18
CA ILE A 307 9.09 -8.38 -45.09
C ILE A 307 7.85 -7.66 -44.56
N LEU A 308 7.34 -6.75 -45.38
CA LEU A 308 6.12 -5.94 -45.30
C LEU A 308 5.08 -6.53 -46.26
N ILE A 309 3.91 -7.00 -45.80
CA ILE A 309 2.65 -7.16 -46.60
C ILE A 309 1.47 -7.15 -45.58
N SER A 310 0.80 -6.01 -45.33
CA SER A 310 -0.38 -5.41 -46.00
C SER A 310 -1.76 -5.95 -45.60
N ASP A 311 -2.61 -5.01 -45.21
CA ASP A 311 -4.09 -4.94 -45.15
C ASP A 311 -4.94 -6.09 -45.73
N ARG A 312 -5.97 -6.49 -44.96
CA ARG A 312 -7.34 -6.75 -45.47
C ARG A 312 -8.43 -6.39 -44.44
N ARG A 313 -9.23 -5.37 -44.78
CA ARG A 313 -10.70 -5.29 -44.53
C ARG A 313 -11.36 -6.42 -45.36
N SER A 314 -12.55 -6.97 -45.11
CA SER A 314 -13.82 -6.63 -44.45
C SER A 314 -14.58 -7.97 -44.32
N GLU A 315 -15.57 -8.15 -43.43
CA GLU A 315 -17.00 -8.05 -43.78
C GLU A 315 -17.85 -8.39 -42.55
N GLY A 316 -19.06 -7.83 -42.55
CA GLY A 316 -19.92 -7.69 -41.38
C GLY A 316 -20.74 -8.91 -41.02
N LEU A 317 -21.12 -8.97 -39.75
CA LEU A 317 -22.27 -9.72 -39.27
C LEU A 317 -23.04 -8.86 -38.27
N ASN A 318 -24.20 -8.39 -38.72
CA ASN A 318 -25.25 -7.83 -37.89
C ASN A 318 -25.75 -8.89 -36.91
N TYR A 319 -25.54 -8.70 -35.61
CA TYR A 319 -26.33 -9.34 -34.58
C TYR A 319 -26.88 -8.27 -33.62
N ARG A 320 -28.18 -7.98 -33.79
CA ARG A 320 -29.01 -7.44 -32.72
C ARG A 320 -29.07 -8.50 -31.62
N ASN A 321 -28.31 -8.31 -30.55
CA ASN A 321 -28.58 -8.91 -29.26
C ASN A 321 -28.24 -7.86 -28.20
N THR A 322 -29.27 -7.21 -27.67
CA THR A 322 -29.18 -6.44 -26.43
C THR A 322 -28.59 -7.34 -25.34
N PRO A 323 -27.41 -7.02 -24.78
CA PRO A 323 -26.90 -7.74 -23.63
C PRO A 323 -27.87 -7.48 -22.48
N THR A 324 -28.47 -8.53 -21.92
CA THR A 324 -29.13 -8.45 -20.62
C THR A 324 -28.06 -8.07 -19.61
N VAL A 325 -28.09 -6.80 -19.21
CA VAL A 325 -27.20 -6.24 -18.20
C VAL A 325 -27.51 -6.95 -16.88
N PRO A 326 -26.51 -7.48 -16.15
CA PRO A 326 -26.77 -8.12 -14.86
C PRO A 326 -27.40 -7.11 -13.89
N SER A 327 -28.47 -7.56 -13.20
CA SER A 327 -29.21 -6.76 -12.22
C SER A 327 -28.31 -6.34 -11.05
N ILE A 328 -28.33 -5.06 -10.70
CA ILE A 328 -27.58 -4.51 -9.55
C ILE A 328 -28.11 -5.14 -8.25
N SER A 329 -27.23 -5.65 -7.39
CA SER A 329 -27.62 -6.11 -6.04
C SER A 329 -27.95 -4.93 -5.10
N PRO A 330 -28.71 -5.13 -4.00
CA PRO A 330 -28.97 -4.05 -3.03
C PRO A 330 -27.70 -3.40 -2.45
N GLN A 331 -26.66 -4.20 -2.18
CA GLN A 331 -25.36 -3.70 -1.68
C GLN A 331 -24.60 -2.91 -2.75
N GLN A 332 -24.56 -3.40 -4.00
CA GLN A 332 -23.98 -2.65 -5.11
C GLN A 332 -24.74 -1.34 -5.34
N ALA A 333 -26.06 -1.35 -5.20
CA ALA A 333 -26.89 -0.16 -5.30
C ALA A 333 -26.59 0.85 -4.19
N GLN A 334 -26.28 0.38 -2.98
CA GLN A 334 -25.84 1.20 -1.86
C GLN A 334 -24.45 1.81 -2.10
N THR A 335 -23.45 1.01 -2.50
CA THR A 335 -22.12 1.51 -2.86
C THR A 335 -22.19 2.52 -4.02
N MET A 336 -23.03 2.26 -5.02
CA MET A 336 -23.28 3.21 -6.11
C MET A 336 -23.92 4.51 -5.61
N ARG A 337 -24.87 4.42 -4.67
CA ARG A 337 -25.50 5.58 -4.05
C ARG A 337 -24.46 6.43 -3.32
N GLU A 338 -23.60 5.79 -2.53
CA GLU A 338 -22.51 6.42 -1.78
C GLU A 338 -21.50 7.06 -2.73
N GLU A 339 -20.98 6.32 -3.70
CA GLU A 339 -20.03 6.84 -4.71
C GLU A 339 -20.58 8.08 -5.43
N LEU A 340 -21.86 8.05 -5.84
CA LEU A 340 -22.48 9.20 -6.52
C LEU A 340 -22.72 10.37 -5.56
N PHE A 341 -23.14 10.10 -4.33
CA PHE A 341 -23.30 11.13 -3.31
C PHE A 341 -21.96 11.82 -3.01
N ASP A 342 -20.91 11.03 -2.80
CA ASP A 342 -19.56 11.52 -2.49
C ASP A 342 -18.98 12.33 -3.66
N LEU A 343 -19.18 11.87 -4.89
CA LEU A 343 -18.81 12.62 -6.09
C LEU A 343 -19.57 13.95 -6.20
N ILE A 344 -20.87 13.97 -5.91
CA ILE A 344 -21.69 15.20 -5.92
C ILE A 344 -21.16 16.21 -4.90
N VAL A 345 -20.90 15.80 -3.67
CA VAL A 345 -20.44 16.74 -2.62
C VAL A 345 -19.00 17.20 -2.83
N ARG A 346 -18.13 16.35 -3.40
CA ARG A 346 -16.77 16.74 -3.85
C ARG A 346 -16.82 17.77 -4.96
N PHE A 347 -17.67 17.52 -5.95
CA PHE A 347 -17.89 18.43 -7.07
C PHE A 347 -18.42 19.79 -6.58
N GLU A 348 -19.42 19.79 -5.69
CA GLU A 348 -19.99 21.01 -5.11
C GLU A 348 -18.95 21.83 -4.34
N SER A 349 -18.15 21.17 -3.49
CA SER A 349 -17.05 21.81 -2.77
C SER A 349 -16.03 22.45 -3.71
N THR A 350 -15.64 21.72 -4.77
CA THR A 350 -14.68 22.21 -5.78
C THR A 350 -15.24 23.38 -6.57
N LEU A 351 -16.52 23.33 -6.94
CA LEU A 351 -17.20 24.40 -7.66
C LEU A 351 -17.25 25.69 -6.82
N ILE A 352 -17.52 25.58 -5.52
CA ILE A 352 -17.54 26.75 -4.61
C ILE A 352 -16.14 27.34 -4.46
N ALA A 353 -15.11 26.50 -4.25
CA ALA A 353 -13.73 26.96 -4.21
C ALA A 353 -13.35 27.68 -5.52
N SER A 354 -13.67 27.08 -6.66
CA SER A 354 -13.42 27.64 -7.99
C SER A 354 -14.11 29.01 -8.19
N LEU A 355 -15.38 29.12 -7.80
CA LEU A 355 -16.18 30.33 -7.90
C LEU A 355 -15.67 31.47 -7.01
N ALA A 356 -15.21 31.15 -5.80
CA ALA A 356 -14.71 32.14 -4.86
C ALA A 356 -13.36 32.76 -5.29
N HIS A 357 -12.58 32.04 -6.10
CA HIS A 357 -11.22 32.42 -6.48
C HIS A 357 -11.13 33.09 -7.86
N ASN A 358 -12.16 32.98 -8.70
CA ASN A 358 -12.12 33.46 -10.08
C ASN A 358 -13.15 34.57 -10.30
N ASP A 359 -12.75 35.63 -11.02
CA ASP A 359 -13.63 36.77 -11.33
C ASP A 359 -14.75 36.35 -12.32
N PRO A 360 -16.04 36.54 -11.97
CA PRO A 360 -17.18 36.19 -12.82
C PRO A 360 -17.37 37.08 -14.06
N THR A 361 -16.58 38.13 -14.26
CA THR A 361 -16.78 39.12 -15.35
C THR A 361 -16.35 38.65 -16.75
N SER A 362 -15.64 37.52 -16.88
CA SER A 362 -15.25 36.94 -18.17
C SER A 362 -16.41 36.21 -18.87
N LYS A 363 -16.71 36.56 -20.14
CA LYS A 363 -17.81 35.95 -20.93
C LYS A 363 -17.62 34.45 -21.18
N GLN A 364 -16.39 33.97 -21.35
CA GLN A 364 -16.08 32.55 -21.58
C GLN A 364 -16.20 31.73 -20.29
N ASN A 365 -15.82 32.31 -19.14
CA ASN A 365 -15.93 31.70 -17.81
C ASN A 365 -17.39 31.43 -17.41
N ASN A 366 -18.35 32.18 -17.98
CA ASN A 366 -19.77 32.05 -17.66
C ASN A 366 -20.45 30.82 -18.27
N LEU A 367 -19.98 30.30 -19.42
CA LEU A 367 -20.61 29.12 -20.05
C LEU A 367 -20.23 27.82 -19.34
N ALA A 368 -18.93 27.56 -19.18
CA ALA A 368 -18.45 26.37 -18.47
C ALA A 368 -18.95 26.34 -17.02
N LEU A 369 -19.06 27.50 -16.38
CA LEU A 369 -19.64 27.62 -15.05
C LEU A 369 -21.12 27.21 -15.02
N ARG A 370 -21.92 27.69 -15.97
CA ARG A 370 -23.33 27.29 -16.09
C ARG A 370 -23.44 25.78 -16.31
N GLN A 371 -22.58 25.20 -17.14
CA GLN A 371 -22.53 23.76 -17.38
C GLN A 371 -22.20 22.98 -16.11
N SER A 372 -21.19 23.40 -15.32
CA SER A 372 -20.89 22.75 -14.04
C SER A 372 -22.04 22.86 -13.05
N GLN A 373 -22.71 24.02 -12.97
CA GLN A 373 -23.86 24.21 -12.08
C GLN A 373 -25.08 23.37 -12.52
N GLU A 374 -25.35 23.31 -13.82
CA GLU A 374 -26.39 22.48 -14.40
C GLU A 374 -26.10 20.99 -14.16
N ALA A 375 -24.87 20.55 -14.39
CA ALA A 375 -24.44 19.18 -14.13
C ALA A 375 -24.62 18.80 -12.65
N LEU A 376 -24.25 19.68 -11.72
CA LEU A 376 -24.45 19.46 -10.29
C LEU A 376 -25.94 19.34 -9.94
N ASN A 377 -26.78 20.25 -10.43
CA ASN A 377 -28.23 20.22 -10.19
C ASN A 377 -28.86 18.94 -10.76
N GLN A 378 -28.49 18.57 -12.00
CA GLN A 378 -28.96 17.34 -12.64
C GLN A 378 -28.48 16.09 -11.91
N ALA A 379 -27.27 16.09 -11.36
CA ALA A 379 -26.76 14.96 -10.59
C ALA A 379 -27.52 14.78 -9.26
N LYS A 380 -27.84 15.87 -8.55
CA LYS A 380 -28.68 15.83 -7.33
C LYS A 380 -30.08 15.25 -7.62
N LEU A 381 -30.71 15.69 -8.71
CA LEU A 381 -31.97 15.12 -9.18
C LEU A 381 -31.82 13.64 -9.59
N SER A 382 -30.70 13.30 -10.23
CA SER A 382 -30.40 11.93 -10.65
C SER A 382 -30.18 11.01 -9.45
N LEU A 383 -29.58 11.48 -8.36
CA LEU A 383 -29.44 10.72 -7.12
C LEU A 383 -30.80 10.42 -6.48
N GLN A 384 -31.70 11.41 -6.43
CA GLN A 384 -33.09 11.19 -5.97
C GLN A 384 -33.84 10.21 -6.87
N LYS A 385 -33.74 10.40 -8.19
CA LYS A 385 -34.33 9.48 -9.17
C LYS A 385 -33.76 8.08 -9.04
N PHE A 386 -32.44 7.94 -8.85
CA PHE A 386 -31.76 6.68 -8.63
C PHE A 386 -32.36 5.96 -7.42
N GLN A 387 -32.48 6.64 -6.27
CA GLN A 387 -33.11 6.08 -5.08
C GLN A 387 -34.57 5.64 -5.32
N GLY A 388 -35.36 6.45 -6.02
CA GLY A 388 -36.73 6.08 -6.39
C GLY A 388 -36.81 4.84 -7.30
N LEU A 389 -35.89 4.74 -8.26
CA LEU A 389 -35.78 3.56 -9.15
C LEU A 389 -35.35 2.31 -8.38
N LEU A 390 -34.48 2.42 -7.37
CA LEU A 390 -34.12 1.31 -6.49
C LEU A 390 -35.34 0.82 -5.69
N GLN A 391 -36.13 1.74 -5.12
CA GLN A 391 -37.37 1.38 -4.40
C GLN A 391 -38.38 0.67 -5.30
N GLN A 392 -38.44 1.05 -6.59
CA GLN A 392 -39.28 0.43 -7.60
C GLN A 392 -38.66 -0.84 -8.22
N ARG A 393 -37.49 -1.30 -7.74
CA ARG A 393 -36.74 -2.45 -8.26
C ARG A 393 -36.37 -2.33 -9.75
N GLN A 394 -36.26 -1.11 -10.27
CA GLN A 394 -35.89 -0.81 -11.66
C GLN A 394 -34.37 -0.65 -11.81
N TYR A 395 -33.63 -1.72 -11.51
CA TYR A 395 -32.17 -1.68 -11.38
C TYR A 395 -31.44 -1.24 -12.67
N ASP A 396 -31.87 -1.69 -13.85
CA ASP A 396 -31.23 -1.27 -15.11
C ASP A 396 -31.40 0.22 -15.39
N GLN A 397 -32.57 0.77 -15.05
CA GLN A 397 -32.82 2.19 -15.17
C GLN A 397 -31.99 2.97 -14.14
N ALA A 398 -31.93 2.47 -12.89
CA ALA A 398 -31.10 3.04 -11.84
C ALA A 398 -29.62 3.08 -12.30
N ARG A 399 -29.09 1.98 -12.84
CA ARG A 399 -27.73 1.90 -13.40
C ARG A 399 -27.47 2.97 -14.46
N ARG A 400 -28.39 3.11 -15.41
CA ARG A 400 -28.26 4.10 -16.50
C ARG A 400 -28.29 5.53 -15.98
N VAL A 401 -29.19 5.84 -15.05
CA VAL A 401 -29.26 7.15 -14.39
C VAL A 401 -27.95 7.44 -13.66
N TRP A 402 -27.45 6.47 -12.89
CA TRP A 402 -26.19 6.60 -12.16
C TRP A 402 -24.99 6.80 -13.08
N LEU A 403 -24.81 5.96 -14.11
CA LEU A 403 -23.72 6.08 -15.07
C LEU A 403 -23.74 7.43 -15.79
N LYS A 404 -24.93 7.89 -16.18
CA LYS A 404 -25.11 9.19 -16.84
C LYS A 404 -24.77 10.34 -15.90
N ALA A 405 -25.24 10.31 -14.66
CA ALA A 405 -24.95 11.35 -13.66
C ALA A 405 -23.45 11.43 -13.36
N ARG A 406 -22.83 10.28 -13.08
CA ARG A 406 -21.39 10.16 -12.82
C ARG A 406 -20.55 10.70 -13.97
N ARG A 407 -20.84 10.25 -15.21
CA ARG A 407 -20.16 10.75 -16.41
C ARG A 407 -20.39 12.24 -16.62
N SER A 408 -21.62 12.73 -16.41
CA SER A 408 -21.92 14.15 -16.54
C SER A 408 -21.14 15.00 -15.54
N LEU A 409 -20.95 14.56 -14.30
CA LEU A 409 -20.12 15.26 -13.32
C LEU A 409 -18.65 15.25 -13.75
N TRP A 410 -18.12 14.11 -14.20
CA TRP A 410 -16.74 14.02 -14.68
C TRP A 410 -16.48 14.91 -15.90
N ASP A 411 -17.37 14.89 -16.89
CA ASP A 411 -17.25 15.69 -18.12
C ASP A 411 -17.36 17.20 -17.85
N ASN A 412 -17.96 17.60 -16.72
CA ASN A 412 -18.19 19.01 -16.36
C ASN A 412 -17.48 19.42 -15.06
N TYR A 413 -16.48 18.64 -14.61
CA TYR A 413 -15.69 18.96 -13.42
C TYR A 413 -15.03 20.33 -13.62
N PRO A 414 -15.04 21.24 -12.62
CA PRO A 414 -14.40 22.56 -12.73
C PRO A 414 -12.90 22.43 -12.99
N SER A 415 -12.53 22.38 -14.28
CA SER A 415 -11.19 22.03 -14.77
C SER A 415 -10.65 23.03 -15.80
N ASP A 416 -11.37 24.14 -16.00
CA ASP A 416 -11.11 25.18 -16.98
C ASP A 416 -10.42 26.42 -16.39
N ARG A 417 -10.21 26.44 -15.06
CA ARG A 417 -9.71 27.59 -14.31
C ARG A 417 -8.95 27.18 -13.06
N SER A 418 -8.17 28.11 -12.51
CA SER A 418 -7.38 27.86 -11.30
C SER A 418 -8.28 27.53 -10.11
N VAL A 419 -8.03 26.38 -9.51
CA VAL A 419 -8.70 25.89 -8.29
C VAL A 419 -7.68 25.57 -7.20
N ALA A 420 -6.40 25.48 -7.57
CA ALA A 420 -5.34 25.03 -6.69
C ALA A 420 -4.88 26.11 -5.71
N GLN A 421 -4.72 25.67 -4.46
CA GLN A 421 -4.02 26.40 -3.42
C GLN A 421 -2.51 26.14 -3.50
N PRO A 422 -1.66 26.97 -2.88
CA PRO A 422 -0.24 26.65 -2.75
C PRO A 422 -0.05 25.28 -2.11
N GLU A 423 0.52 24.34 -2.84
CA GLU A 423 0.63 22.92 -2.46
C GLU A 423 1.87 22.29 -3.08
N VAL A 424 2.35 21.20 -2.50
CA VAL A 424 3.38 20.37 -3.14
C VAL A 424 2.72 19.62 -4.29
N ARG A 425 3.30 19.73 -5.48
CA ARG A 425 2.83 19.05 -6.69
C ARG A 425 4.01 18.28 -7.25
N ALA A 426 4.21 17.10 -6.69
CA ALA A 426 5.37 16.29 -7.00
C ALA A 426 5.09 15.32 -8.15
N MET A 427 6.12 15.02 -8.95
CA MET A 427 6.08 13.98 -9.98
C MET A 427 7.28 13.06 -9.82
N TRP A 428 7.04 11.75 -9.92
CA TRP A 428 8.09 10.76 -10.02
C TRP A 428 8.56 10.66 -11.48
N LEU A 429 9.83 10.98 -11.72
CA LEU A 429 10.49 10.81 -13.02
C LEU A 429 11.25 9.48 -13.00
N ASP A 430 10.63 8.46 -13.58
CA ASP A 430 11.09 7.07 -13.57
C ASP A 430 12.30 6.85 -14.51
N ARG A 431 13.13 5.85 -14.20
CA ARG A 431 14.29 5.47 -15.02
C ARG A 431 13.90 5.16 -16.45
N GLY A 432 12.73 4.54 -16.69
CA GLY A 432 12.25 4.21 -18.03
C GLY A 432 12.10 5.45 -18.91
N SER A 433 11.53 6.52 -18.36
CA SER A 433 11.44 7.84 -18.99
C SER A 433 12.83 8.47 -19.20
N ILE A 434 13.70 8.40 -18.19
CA ILE A 434 15.06 8.98 -18.26
C ILE A 434 15.89 8.32 -19.37
N VAL A 435 15.96 6.99 -19.41
CA VAL A 435 16.83 6.28 -20.39
C VAL A 435 16.31 6.36 -21.83
N LYS A 436 15.03 6.69 -22.01
CA LYS A 436 14.47 6.99 -23.33
C LYS A 436 14.96 8.34 -23.85
N THR A 437 15.26 9.28 -22.94
CA THR A 437 15.94 10.53 -23.31
C THR A 437 17.43 10.26 -23.46
N ARG A 438 18.02 10.68 -24.57
CA ARG A 438 19.44 10.48 -24.88
C ARG A 438 20.19 11.79 -25.07
N SER A 439 19.52 12.91 -24.78
CA SER A 439 20.07 14.26 -24.91
C SER A 439 19.37 15.25 -23.98
N GLU A 440 20.01 16.39 -23.76
CA GLU A 440 19.42 17.52 -23.03
C GLU A 440 18.13 18.02 -23.68
N ALA A 441 18.06 18.07 -25.02
CA ALA A 441 16.87 18.54 -25.74
C ALA A 441 15.65 17.63 -25.50
N GLU A 442 15.84 16.31 -25.53
CA GLU A 442 14.76 15.35 -25.25
C GLU A 442 14.33 15.38 -23.79
N LEU A 443 15.27 15.52 -22.87
CA LEU A 443 14.98 15.65 -21.45
C LEU A 443 14.25 16.98 -21.16
N ALA A 444 14.60 18.07 -21.84
CA ALA A 444 13.92 19.35 -21.75
C ALA A 444 12.43 19.24 -22.08
N VAL A 445 12.05 18.46 -23.09
CA VAL A 445 10.63 18.20 -23.43
C VAL A 445 9.87 17.56 -22.26
N LEU A 446 10.48 16.62 -21.53
CA LEU A 446 9.83 16.04 -20.34
C LEU A 446 9.64 17.08 -19.23
N PHE A 447 10.65 17.92 -18.99
CA PHE A 447 10.61 19.00 -18.00
C PHE A 447 9.60 20.10 -18.39
N ASP A 448 9.48 20.45 -19.67
CA ASP A 448 8.46 21.36 -20.20
C ASP A 448 7.06 20.83 -19.92
N ARG A 449 6.80 19.55 -20.21
CA ARG A 449 5.50 18.93 -19.96
C ARG A 449 5.12 18.92 -18.47
N MET A 450 6.09 18.66 -17.59
CA MET A 450 5.87 18.71 -16.14
C MET A 450 5.60 20.14 -15.66
N ALA A 451 6.38 21.12 -16.15
CA ALA A 451 6.18 22.53 -15.81
C ALA A 451 4.84 23.07 -16.31
N GLU A 452 4.42 22.71 -17.53
CA GLU A 452 3.10 23.03 -18.08
C GLU A 452 1.97 22.40 -17.25
N ALA A 453 2.15 21.18 -16.73
CA ALA A 453 1.21 20.57 -15.79
C ALA A 453 1.24 21.21 -14.39
N GLY A 454 2.10 22.22 -14.16
CA GLY A 454 2.24 22.92 -12.89
C GLY A 454 2.97 22.13 -11.80
N ILE A 455 3.69 21.06 -12.16
CA ILE A 455 4.56 20.33 -11.22
C ILE A 455 5.62 21.32 -10.68
N ASN A 456 5.90 21.26 -9.38
CA ASN A 456 6.86 22.14 -8.72
C ASN A 456 7.98 21.39 -7.98
N THR A 457 7.85 20.06 -7.86
CA THR A 457 8.87 19.18 -7.28
C THR A 457 9.00 17.92 -8.15
N VAL A 458 10.21 17.53 -8.52
CA VAL A 458 10.48 16.31 -9.28
C VAL A 458 11.31 15.35 -8.43
N PHE A 459 10.79 14.14 -8.22
CA PHE A 459 11.52 13.01 -7.65
C PHE A 459 12.17 12.23 -8.79
N MET A 460 13.41 12.57 -9.14
CA MET A 460 14.11 11.99 -10.28
C MET A 460 14.86 10.71 -9.89
N GLU A 461 14.54 9.58 -10.52
CA GLU A 461 15.19 8.30 -10.23
C GLU A 461 16.69 8.35 -10.54
N THR A 462 17.47 8.63 -9.50
CA THR A 462 18.89 8.96 -9.61
C THR A 462 19.76 7.73 -9.35
N VAL A 463 19.33 6.86 -8.44
CA VAL A 463 19.98 5.57 -8.15
C VAL A 463 18.91 4.48 -8.12
N ASN A 464 19.00 3.53 -9.06
CA ASN A 464 18.08 2.40 -9.18
C ASN A 464 18.88 1.10 -9.34
N ALA A 465 18.53 0.05 -8.58
CA ALA A 465 19.22 -1.25 -8.63
C ALA A 465 20.76 -1.12 -8.54
N SER A 466 21.23 -0.25 -7.63
CA SER A 466 22.66 0.10 -7.42
C SER A 466 23.37 0.80 -8.57
N TYR A 467 22.66 1.20 -9.62
CA TYR A 467 23.19 1.99 -10.72
C TYR A 467 22.79 3.48 -10.57
N PRO A 468 23.74 4.40 -10.35
CA PRO A 468 23.48 5.81 -10.57
C PRO A 468 23.28 6.09 -12.07
N ILE A 469 22.38 7.02 -12.39
CA ILE A 469 22.21 7.50 -13.77
C ILE A 469 23.35 8.43 -14.21
N TYR A 470 24.14 8.94 -13.26
CA TYR A 470 25.25 9.87 -13.48
C TYR A 470 26.62 9.18 -13.30
N PRO A 471 27.72 9.77 -13.81
CA PRO A 471 29.07 9.24 -13.58
C PRO A 471 29.47 9.38 -12.11
N SER A 472 29.49 8.26 -11.38
CA SER A 472 29.83 8.22 -9.96
C SER A 472 31.27 7.77 -9.75
N SER A 473 31.93 8.37 -8.75
CA SER A 473 33.21 7.95 -8.20
C SER A 473 33.07 6.97 -7.03
N VAL A 474 31.86 6.88 -6.45
CA VAL A 474 31.55 6.01 -5.31
C VAL A 474 30.94 4.69 -5.76
N ALA A 475 29.94 4.72 -6.63
CA ALA A 475 29.30 3.52 -7.15
C ALA A 475 30.22 2.82 -8.17
N PRO A 476 30.24 1.47 -8.23
CA PRO A 476 31.16 0.76 -9.11
C PRO A 476 30.90 0.97 -10.62
N GLU A 477 29.66 1.29 -10.99
CA GLU A 477 29.24 1.39 -12.39
C GLU A 477 28.07 2.36 -12.54
N GLN A 478 28.13 3.27 -13.53
CA GLN A 478 26.97 4.05 -13.99
C GLN A 478 25.98 3.12 -14.71
N ASN A 479 24.69 3.45 -14.69
CA ASN A 479 23.69 2.73 -15.48
C ASN A 479 24.14 2.62 -16.96
N PRO A 480 24.26 1.41 -17.52
CA PRO A 480 24.75 1.23 -18.89
C PRO A 480 23.94 1.99 -19.95
N LEU A 481 22.65 2.25 -19.69
CA LEU A 481 21.74 2.94 -20.62
C LEU A 481 21.89 4.46 -20.62
N THR A 482 22.60 5.03 -19.65
CA THR A 482 22.89 6.48 -19.57
C THR A 482 24.38 6.78 -19.72
N LYS A 483 25.20 5.76 -20.01
CA LYS A 483 26.65 5.92 -20.18
C LYS A 483 26.95 6.91 -21.31
N GLY A 484 27.95 7.76 -21.09
CA GLY A 484 28.39 8.76 -22.07
C GLY A 484 27.80 10.16 -21.85
N TRP A 485 26.89 10.33 -20.90
CA TRP A 485 26.42 11.65 -20.46
C TRP A 485 25.99 11.65 -18.99
N ASP A 486 25.63 12.82 -18.47
CA ASP A 486 25.19 13.03 -17.07
C ASP A 486 23.75 13.59 -17.05
N PRO A 487 22.73 12.71 -16.98
CA PRO A 487 21.34 13.13 -16.95
C PRO A 487 20.97 13.91 -15.69
N LEU A 488 21.62 13.63 -14.54
CA LEU A 488 21.30 14.32 -13.27
C LEU A 488 21.69 15.80 -13.35
N LYS A 489 22.92 16.09 -13.85
CA LYS A 489 23.38 17.47 -14.04
C LYS A 489 22.44 18.27 -14.95
N VAL A 490 22.03 17.66 -16.06
CA VAL A 490 21.13 18.28 -17.04
C VAL A 490 19.73 18.49 -16.44
N ALA A 491 19.19 17.49 -15.74
CA ALA A 491 17.87 17.57 -15.14
C ALA A 491 17.76 18.69 -14.09
N ILE A 492 18.79 18.89 -13.27
CA ILE A 492 18.83 19.95 -12.26
C ILE A 492 18.74 21.33 -12.94
N LYS A 493 19.58 21.56 -13.96
CA LYS A 493 19.53 22.78 -14.77
C LYS A 493 18.12 23.01 -15.32
N LEU A 494 17.53 22.00 -15.97
CA LEU A 494 16.21 22.11 -16.59
C LEU A 494 15.08 22.34 -15.57
N ALA A 495 15.17 21.74 -14.38
CA ALA A 495 14.23 21.94 -13.29
C ALA A 495 14.27 23.39 -12.80
N HIS A 496 15.47 23.89 -12.50
CA HIS A 496 15.68 25.24 -11.96
C HIS A 496 15.29 26.34 -12.95
N GLU A 497 15.59 26.17 -14.25
CA GLU A 497 15.13 27.07 -15.32
C GLU A 497 13.60 27.21 -15.36
N ARG A 498 12.88 26.20 -14.88
CA ARG A 498 11.41 26.14 -14.84
C ARG A 498 10.83 26.41 -13.45
N ASN A 499 11.66 26.85 -12.49
CA ASN A 499 11.27 27.05 -11.08
C ASN A 499 10.70 25.79 -10.42
N MET A 500 11.19 24.62 -10.80
CA MET A 500 10.89 23.35 -10.13
C MET A 500 12.08 22.93 -9.29
N GLU A 501 11.80 22.34 -8.13
CA GLU A 501 12.84 21.69 -7.34
C GLU A 501 13.08 20.27 -7.81
N LEU A 502 14.35 19.83 -7.80
CA LEU A 502 14.73 18.46 -8.12
C LEU A 502 15.28 17.77 -6.88
N HIS A 503 14.60 16.70 -6.46
CA HIS A 503 15.06 15.85 -5.37
C HIS A 503 15.55 14.53 -5.97
N ALA A 504 16.78 14.13 -5.65
CA ALA A 504 17.34 12.88 -6.16
C ALA A 504 16.65 11.70 -5.46
N TRP A 505 15.91 10.90 -6.23
CA TRP A 505 15.30 9.67 -5.75
C TRP A 505 16.32 8.53 -5.78
N VAL A 506 16.56 7.97 -4.61
CA VAL A 506 17.56 6.92 -4.39
C VAL A 506 16.91 5.68 -3.78
N TRP A 507 17.16 4.52 -4.40
CA TRP A 507 16.89 3.24 -3.79
C TRP A 507 17.94 2.98 -2.71
N VAL A 508 17.54 3.06 -1.44
CA VAL A 508 18.47 3.03 -0.30
C VAL A 508 18.99 1.61 -0.07
N PHE A 509 18.11 0.66 0.26
CA PHE A 509 18.52 -0.72 0.53
C PHE A 509 18.24 -1.68 -0.61
N ALA A 510 17.26 -1.43 -1.49
CA ALA A 510 17.07 -2.29 -2.66
C ALA A 510 18.22 -2.10 -3.66
N ALA A 511 19.00 -3.16 -3.90
CA ALA A 511 20.23 -3.12 -4.69
C ALA A 511 20.18 -3.86 -6.01
N ALA A 512 19.24 -4.80 -6.19
CA ALA A 512 19.03 -5.51 -7.46
C ALA A 512 17.54 -5.67 -7.75
N ASN A 513 17.18 -5.77 -9.03
CA ASN A 513 15.80 -5.96 -9.46
C ASN A 513 15.75 -6.77 -10.76
N GLN A 514 15.02 -7.88 -10.77
CA GLN A 514 14.91 -8.75 -11.95
C GLN A 514 14.41 -8.01 -13.19
N GLY A 515 13.48 -7.06 -13.04
CA GLY A 515 13.00 -6.26 -14.17
C GLY A 515 14.05 -5.29 -14.71
N HIS A 516 15.01 -4.86 -13.88
CA HIS A 516 16.15 -4.09 -14.36
C HIS A 516 17.14 -5.00 -15.09
N ASN A 517 17.40 -6.19 -14.53
CA ASN A 517 18.27 -7.19 -15.16
C ASN A 517 17.76 -7.56 -16.55
N GLN A 518 16.45 -7.77 -16.71
CA GLN A 518 15.83 -8.04 -18.01
C GLN A 518 16.11 -6.93 -19.03
N VAL A 519 15.99 -5.65 -18.63
CA VAL A 519 16.26 -4.50 -19.52
C VAL A 519 17.74 -4.41 -19.91
N LEU A 520 18.65 -4.81 -19.01
CA LEU A 520 20.09 -4.84 -19.27
C LEU A 520 20.58 -6.17 -19.87
N GLU A 521 19.67 -7.08 -20.22
CA GLU A 521 19.99 -8.43 -20.71
C GLU A 521 20.92 -9.22 -19.76
N GLN A 522 20.80 -8.95 -18.46
CA GLN A 522 21.51 -9.65 -17.39
C GLN A 522 20.71 -10.88 -16.91
N PRO A 523 21.38 -11.91 -16.37
CA PRO A 523 20.70 -13.03 -15.74
C PRO A 523 19.70 -12.58 -14.66
N GLU A 524 18.58 -13.29 -14.51
CA GLU A 524 17.57 -12.94 -13.50
C GLU A 524 18.15 -12.88 -12.07
N ASN A 525 19.10 -13.74 -11.75
CA ASN A 525 19.77 -13.81 -10.45
C ASN A 525 20.97 -12.86 -10.31
N TYR A 526 21.24 -11.99 -11.30
CA TYR A 526 22.31 -11.00 -11.19
C TYR A 526 22.03 -10.02 -10.04
N LEU A 527 22.97 -9.88 -9.12
CA LEU A 527 22.82 -9.07 -7.89
C LEU A 527 23.09 -7.57 -8.12
N GLY A 528 23.29 -7.13 -9.36
CA GLY A 528 23.72 -5.77 -9.64
C GLY A 528 25.20 -5.53 -9.29
N PRO A 529 25.72 -4.33 -9.57
CA PRO A 529 27.16 -4.05 -9.56
C PRO A 529 27.74 -4.01 -8.15
N VAL A 530 26.96 -3.57 -7.16
CA VAL A 530 27.42 -3.43 -5.76
C VAL A 530 27.46 -4.77 -5.05
N LEU A 531 26.36 -5.53 -5.05
CA LEU A 531 26.28 -6.82 -4.35
C LEU A 531 27.09 -7.91 -5.04
N SER A 532 27.27 -7.87 -6.38
CA SER A 532 28.16 -8.84 -7.05
C SER A 532 29.62 -8.67 -6.64
N ARG A 533 30.05 -7.44 -6.33
CA ARG A 533 31.40 -7.15 -5.80
C ARG A 533 31.50 -7.31 -4.28
N ASN A 534 30.38 -7.21 -3.57
CA ASN A 534 30.30 -7.27 -2.11
C ASN A 534 29.14 -8.20 -1.66
N PRO A 535 29.22 -9.52 -1.89
CA PRO A 535 28.10 -10.42 -1.60
C PRO A 535 27.70 -10.43 -0.11
N ASP A 536 28.67 -10.29 0.79
CA ASP A 536 28.45 -10.23 2.25
C ASP A 536 27.68 -8.98 2.72
N TRP A 537 27.39 -8.03 1.81
CA TRP A 537 26.57 -6.85 2.11
C TRP A 537 25.07 -7.12 1.92
N GLY A 538 24.69 -8.24 1.31
CA GLY A 538 23.30 -8.56 1.00
C GLY A 538 22.53 -9.12 2.19
N ILE A 539 21.25 -8.76 2.26
CA ILE A 539 20.27 -9.42 3.10
C ILE A 539 19.94 -10.79 2.49
N THR A 540 19.93 -11.82 3.33
CA THR A 540 19.43 -13.15 2.94
C THR A 540 18.26 -13.59 3.79
N ASP A 541 17.50 -14.56 3.27
CA ASP A 541 16.65 -15.42 4.07
C ASP A 541 17.48 -16.43 4.90
N LYS A 542 16.81 -17.30 5.68
CA LYS A 542 17.48 -18.35 6.47
C LYS A 542 18.23 -19.39 5.62
N LYS A 543 17.89 -19.52 4.34
CA LYS A 543 18.50 -20.47 3.40
C LYS A 543 19.66 -19.84 2.61
N GLY A 544 19.93 -18.55 2.80
CA GLY A 544 20.98 -17.82 2.08
C GLY A 544 20.52 -17.21 0.74
N ASN A 545 19.21 -17.18 0.44
CA ASN A 545 18.71 -16.56 -0.79
C ASN A 545 18.65 -15.03 -0.65
N TYR A 546 19.15 -14.30 -1.65
CA TYR A 546 19.15 -12.84 -1.69
C TYR A 546 17.84 -12.22 -2.19
N PHE A 547 17.18 -12.87 -3.16
CA PHE A 547 15.99 -12.32 -3.79
C PHE A 547 14.74 -12.60 -2.97
N ASP A 548 13.92 -11.55 -2.79
CA ASP A 548 12.60 -11.65 -2.19
C ASP A 548 11.61 -12.45 -3.06
N GLN A 549 10.40 -12.67 -2.56
CA GLN A 549 9.34 -13.38 -3.30
C GLN A 549 8.29 -12.40 -3.85
N GLY A 550 8.75 -11.29 -4.46
CA GLY A 550 7.87 -10.32 -5.11
C GLY A 550 7.01 -10.94 -6.22
N GLN A 551 5.76 -10.46 -6.37
CA GLN A 551 4.78 -11.01 -7.31
C GLN A 551 5.04 -10.71 -8.80
N GLN A 552 5.95 -9.78 -9.12
CA GLN A 552 6.33 -9.45 -10.50
C GLN A 552 7.83 -9.62 -10.69
N PHE A 553 8.61 -8.66 -10.18
CA PHE A 553 10.08 -8.69 -10.23
C PHE A 553 10.64 -8.73 -8.82
N LYS A 554 11.40 -9.79 -8.53
CA LYS A 554 12.07 -9.98 -7.25
C LYS A 554 13.23 -9.00 -7.11
N LYS A 555 13.54 -8.66 -5.85
CA LYS A 555 14.61 -7.72 -5.51
C LYS A 555 15.55 -8.31 -4.47
N ALA A 556 16.83 -7.95 -4.59
CA ALA A 556 17.83 -8.19 -3.56
C ALA A 556 18.15 -6.86 -2.84
N PHE A 557 18.49 -6.93 -1.56
CA PHE A 557 18.66 -5.76 -0.71
C PHE A 557 20.03 -5.77 -0.02
N LEU A 558 20.63 -4.61 0.16
CA LEU A 558 21.74 -4.35 1.07
C LEU A 558 21.25 -4.42 2.52
N ASP A 559 22.10 -4.88 3.43
CA ASP A 559 21.77 -5.03 4.84
C ASP A 559 21.98 -3.73 5.65
N PRO A 560 20.91 -3.13 6.22
CA PRO A 560 21.02 -1.99 7.11
C PRO A 560 21.94 -2.21 8.33
N ALA A 561 22.11 -3.45 8.77
CA ALA A 561 22.98 -3.77 9.92
C ALA A 561 24.47 -3.79 9.58
N ASN A 562 24.84 -3.78 8.29
CA ASN A 562 26.24 -3.83 7.88
C ASN A 562 26.83 -2.40 7.88
N PRO A 563 27.85 -2.11 8.73
CA PRO A 563 28.41 -0.76 8.81
C PRO A 563 29.04 -0.28 7.49
N LYS A 564 29.62 -1.19 6.69
CA LYS A 564 30.20 -0.85 5.38
C LYS A 564 29.12 -0.42 4.38
N VAL A 565 27.93 -1.03 4.45
CA VAL A 565 26.77 -0.61 3.65
C VAL A 565 26.33 0.79 4.05
N GLN A 566 26.22 1.06 5.36
CA GLN A 566 25.84 2.39 5.84
C GLN A 566 26.83 3.46 5.37
N ASP A 567 28.13 3.19 5.47
CA ASP A 567 29.18 4.12 5.05
C ASP A 567 29.18 4.34 3.54
N TYR A 568 29.02 3.28 2.75
CA TYR A 568 28.89 3.35 1.29
C TYR A 568 27.70 4.23 0.87
N LEU A 569 26.51 4.00 1.46
CA LEU A 569 25.31 4.78 1.13
C LEU A 569 25.46 6.25 1.52
N LEU A 570 26.11 6.55 2.65
CA LEU A 570 26.38 7.93 3.05
C LEU A 570 27.38 8.61 2.11
N LEU A 571 28.43 7.93 1.67
CA LEU A 571 29.36 8.46 0.67
C LEU A 571 28.65 8.75 -0.66
N LEU A 572 27.75 7.86 -1.09
CA LEU A 572 26.98 8.05 -2.31
C LEU A 572 26.02 9.26 -2.18
N PHE A 573 25.37 9.43 -1.04
CA PHE A 573 24.51 10.60 -0.82
C PHE A 573 25.34 11.89 -0.69
N ASP A 574 26.53 11.84 -0.09
CA ASP A 574 27.44 12.98 0.01
C ASP A 574 27.96 13.40 -1.37
N GLU A 575 28.28 12.43 -2.24
CA GLU A 575 28.64 12.69 -3.64
C GLU A 575 27.51 13.45 -4.37
N ILE A 576 26.27 12.98 -4.25
CA ILE A 576 25.11 13.66 -4.86
C ILE A 576 24.99 15.09 -4.33
N VAL A 577 24.95 15.27 -3.01
CA VAL A 577 24.65 16.58 -2.40
C VAL A 577 25.79 17.59 -2.56
N ARG A 578 27.05 17.14 -2.65
CA ARG A 578 28.21 18.03 -2.83
C ARG A 578 28.47 18.40 -4.28
N ASN A 579 28.28 17.45 -5.20
CA ASN A 579 28.65 17.65 -6.59
C ASN A 579 27.48 18.18 -7.43
N TYR A 580 26.25 18.02 -6.95
CA TYR A 580 25.04 18.42 -7.65
C TYR A 580 24.19 19.35 -6.78
N ASP A 581 23.65 20.41 -7.39
CA ASP A 581 22.75 21.36 -6.70
C ASP A 581 21.32 20.81 -6.59
N VAL A 582 21.18 19.63 -5.98
CA VAL A 582 19.87 19.03 -5.70
C VAL A 582 19.17 19.77 -4.56
N ASP A 583 17.86 19.94 -4.66
CA ASP A 583 17.04 20.59 -3.64
C ASP A 583 16.70 19.65 -2.47
N GLY A 584 16.75 18.34 -2.73
CA GLY A 584 16.45 17.30 -1.76
C GLY A 584 16.94 15.90 -2.14
N ILE A 585 16.80 14.97 -1.20
CA ILE A 585 16.99 13.53 -1.42
C ILE A 585 15.69 12.82 -1.02
N GLN A 586 15.15 12.03 -1.95
CA GLN A 586 13.96 11.20 -1.75
C GLN A 586 14.41 9.75 -1.51
N PHE A 587 14.32 9.29 -0.28
CA PHE A 587 14.61 7.91 0.10
C PHE A 587 13.49 6.97 -0.37
N ASP A 588 13.85 5.94 -1.10
CA ASP A 588 12.96 4.83 -1.44
C ASP A 588 13.58 3.50 -1.06
N TYR A 589 12.77 2.47 -0.88
CA TYR A 589 13.19 1.17 -0.35
C TYR A 589 14.01 1.29 0.95
N ILE A 590 13.71 2.31 1.78
CA ILE A 590 14.27 2.50 3.13
C ILE A 590 13.58 1.57 4.14
N ARG A 591 13.76 0.26 3.92
CA ARG A 591 13.10 -0.83 4.63
C ARG A 591 13.78 -2.17 4.33
N TYR A 592 13.42 -3.20 5.09
CA TYR A 592 13.71 -4.59 4.73
C TYR A 592 12.77 -5.09 3.61
N PRO A 593 13.08 -6.23 2.97
CA PRO A 593 12.13 -6.97 2.14
C PRO A 593 10.81 -7.23 2.88
N PHE A 594 9.73 -7.51 2.15
CA PHE A 594 8.48 -7.91 2.80
C PHE A 594 8.70 -9.18 3.62
N GLN A 595 8.43 -9.10 4.91
CA GLN A 595 8.45 -10.22 5.83
C GLN A 595 7.08 -10.88 5.83
N GLN A 596 7.07 -12.20 5.67
CA GLN A 596 5.90 -13.04 5.88
C GLN A 596 6.33 -14.21 6.77
N PRO A 597 6.48 -13.98 8.09
CA PRO A 597 7.01 -14.99 9.02
C PRO A 597 6.18 -16.26 9.08
N GLN A 598 4.90 -16.09 8.86
CA GLN A 598 3.89 -17.13 8.74
C GLN A 598 4.18 -18.16 7.66
N ILE A 599 4.88 -17.75 6.60
CA ILE A 599 5.18 -18.58 5.44
C ILE A 599 6.69 -18.88 5.34
N ASN A 600 7.39 -18.70 6.46
CA ASN A 600 8.85 -18.77 6.59
C ASN A 600 9.63 -17.90 5.59
N GLN A 601 8.99 -16.88 5.01
CA GLN A 601 9.65 -15.89 4.16
C GLN A 601 10.08 -14.71 5.02
N THR A 602 11.21 -14.90 5.72
CA THR A 602 11.81 -13.85 6.55
C THR A 602 13.22 -13.59 6.09
N PHE A 603 13.60 -12.32 6.14
CA PHE A 603 14.89 -11.80 5.72
C PHE A 603 15.59 -11.10 6.90
N GLY A 604 16.88 -10.85 6.72
CA GLY A 604 17.74 -10.23 7.73
C GLY A 604 18.77 -11.17 8.32
N TYR A 605 19.01 -12.34 7.71
CA TYR A 605 19.95 -13.34 8.23
C TYR A 605 21.35 -13.23 7.60
N SER A 606 21.75 -12.02 7.21
CA SER A 606 23.12 -11.76 6.77
C SER A 606 24.12 -12.07 7.89
N LYS A 607 25.41 -12.19 7.55
CA LYS A 607 26.49 -12.37 8.55
C LYS A 607 26.49 -11.25 9.59
N SER A 608 26.38 -9.99 9.16
CA SER A 608 26.43 -8.81 10.05
C SER A 608 25.24 -8.76 11.00
N SER A 609 24.02 -8.94 10.47
CA SER A 609 22.80 -8.93 11.27
C SER A 609 22.79 -10.06 12.30
N ARG A 610 23.21 -11.27 11.91
CA ARG A 610 23.30 -12.43 12.83
C ARG A 610 24.32 -12.20 13.94
N TYR A 611 25.51 -11.71 13.57
CA TYR A 611 26.56 -11.41 14.53
C TYR A 611 26.10 -10.38 15.56
N LEU A 612 25.62 -9.22 15.10
CA LEU A 612 25.19 -8.14 16.01
C LEU A 612 24.04 -8.55 16.93
N PHE A 613 23.07 -9.32 16.43
CA PHE A 613 21.98 -9.82 17.27
C PHE A 613 22.45 -10.86 18.28
N LYS A 614 23.37 -11.75 17.88
CA LYS A 614 23.97 -12.74 18.77
C LYS A 614 24.82 -12.08 19.86
N GLU A 615 25.60 -11.07 19.53
CA GLU A 615 26.36 -10.29 20.53
C GLU A 615 25.43 -9.62 21.54
N MET A 616 24.29 -9.09 21.09
CA MET A 616 23.32 -8.42 21.95
C MET A 616 22.54 -9.39 22.87
N THR A 617 22.25 -10.61 22.41
CA THR A 617 21.28 -11.50 23.08
C THR A 617 21.84 -12.85 23.50
N GLY A 618 23.03 -13.21 23.04
CA GLY A 618 23.63 -14.55 23.17
C GLY A 618 23.08 -15.59 22.19
N VAL A 619 22.05 -15.27 21.40
CA VAL A 619 21.34 -16.23 20.52
C VAL A 619 21.47 -15.83 19.06
N ASP A 620 21.83 -16.78 18.19
CA ASP A 620 21.83 -16.53 16.75
C ASP A 620 20.39 -16.45 16.22
N PRO A 621 20.01 -15.40 15.48
CA PRO A 621 18.62 -15.26 15.07
C PRO A 621 18.16 -16.35 14.09
N ILE A 622 19.07 -17.12 13.48
CA ILE A 622 18.67 -18.28 12.67
C ILE A 622 17.94 -19.35 13.51
N GLU A 623 18.27 -19.43 14.80
CA GLU A 623 17.74 -20.41 15.77
C GLU A 623 16.35 -20.03 16.29
N ILE A 624 15.91 -18.77 16.10
CA ILE A 624 14.61 -18.29 16.58
C ILE A 624 13.57 -18.26 15.46
N SER A 625 12.31 -18.46 15.81
CA SER A 625 11.16 -18.44 14.90
C SER A 625 10.05 -17.54 15.46
N PRO A 626 9.04 -17.18 14.65
CA PRO A 626 7.85 -16.49 15.14
C PRO A 626 7.23 -17.22 16.34
N GLY A 627 7.00 -16.49 17.42
CA GLY A 627 6.55 -17.05 18.71
C GLY A 627 7.67 -17.27 19.73
N HIS A 628 8.94 -17.26 19.32
CA HIS A 628 10.07 -17.26 20.26
C HIS A 628 10.10 -15.95 21.09
N PRO A 629 10.45 -15.96 22.39
CA PRO A 629 10.48 -14.75 23.22
C PRO A 629 11.36 -13.61 22.65
N LEU A 630 12.44 -13.96 21.96
CA LEU A 630 13.34 -13.00 21.31
C LEU A 630 12.87 -12.52 19.93
N TRP A 631 11.76 -13.03 19.39
CA TRP A 631 11.30 -12.66 18.03
C TRP A 631 10.95 -11.18 17.91
N ASN A 632 10.32 -10.61 18.96
CA ASN A 632 9.99 -9.18 18.99
C ASN A 632 11.24 -8.32 19.14
N GLN A 633 12.26 -8.78 19.87
CA GLN A 633 13.56 -8.11 19.94
C GLN A 633 14.31 -8.19 18.60
N TRP A 634 14.17 -9.30 17.86
CA TRP A 634 14.75 -9.43 16.51
C TRP A 634 14.09 -8.49 15.52
N THR A 635 12.77 -8.36 15.58
CA THR A 635 12.04 -7.36 14.79
C THR A 635 12.43 -5.94 15.19
N GLY A 636 12.51 -5.65 16.49
CA GLY A 636 12.96 -4.37 17.02
C GLY A 636 14.40 -4.02 16.63
N PHE A 637 15.31 -5.00 16.62
CA PHE A 637 16.67 -4.84 16.15
C PHE A 637 16.71 -4.35 14.70
N ARG A 638 15.99 -5.01 13.79
CA ARG A 638 15.93 -4.60 12.39
C ARG A 638 15.30 -3.23 12.19
N ILE A 639 14.24 -2.91 12.93
CA ILE A 639 13.65 -1.55 12.95
C ILE A 639 14.72 -0.53 13.36
N HIS A 640 15.46 -0.80 14.43
CA HIS A 640 16.53 0.07 14.89
C HIS A 640 17.65 0.26 13.85
N GLN A 641 17.99 -0.76 13.06
CA GLN A 641 18.98 -0.59 11.98
C GLN A 641 18.51 0.40 10.91
N VAL A 642 17.23 0.33 10.52
CA VAL A 642 16.65 1.30 9.57
C VAL A 642 16.57 2.69 10.21
N ASP A 643 16.04 2.80 11.43
CA ASP A 643 15.88 4.08 12.14
C ASP A 643 17.21 4.78 12.37
N SER A 644 18.23 4.04 12.82
CA SER A 644 19.57 4.58 13.05
C SER A 644 20.22 5.08 11.76
N PHE A 645 20.03 4.37 10.64
CA PHE A 645 20.51 4.84 9.34
C PHE A 645 19.78 6.11 8.90
N VAL A 646 18.45 6.17 9.00
CA VAL A 646 17.67 7.38 8.68
C VAL A 646 18.13 8.57 9.53
N ALA A 647 18.33 8.38 10.84
CA ALA A 647 18.83 9.40 11.74
C ALA A 647 20.26 9.86 11.40
N ARG A 648 21.14 8.92 11.03
CA ARG A 648 22.53 9.19 10.65
C ARG A 648 22.59 9.95 9.32
N ALA A 649 21.88 9.47 8.29
CA ALA A 649 21.79 10.13 6.98
C ALA A 649 21.18 11.52 7.10
N SER A 650 20.08 11.67 7.84
CA SER A 650 19.44 12.97 8.05
C SER A 650 20.38 13.99 8.68
N ARG A 651 21.02 13.65 9.79
CA ARG A 651 21.97 14.54 10.47
C ARG A 651 23.18 14.87 9.59
N HIS A 652 23.72 13.87 8.89
CA HIS A 652 24.88 14.05 8.03
C HIS A 652 24.55 14.99 6.86
N LEU A 653 23.50 14.68 6.09
CA LEU A 653 23.13 15.45 4.91
C LEU A 653 22.70 16.88 5.26
N LYS A 654 21.97 17.09 6.36
CA LYS A 654 21.63 18.44 6.83
C LYS A 654 22.82 19.22 7.39
N LYS A 655 23.89 18.54 7.84
CA LYS A 655 25.14 19.22 8.19
C LYS A 655 25.87 19.70 6.92
N VAL A 656 25.79 18.94 5.83
CA VAL A 656 26.40 19.30 4.54
C VAL A 656 25.61 20.43 3.86
N LYS A 657 24.28 20.28 3.75
CA LYS A 657 23.37 21.27 3.16
C LYS A 657 22.16 21.46 4.09
N PRO A 658 22.16 22.47 4.99
CA PRO A 658 21.09 22.68 5.99
C PRO A 658 19.68 22.86 5.42
N GLU A 659 19.59 23.45 4.23
CA GLU A 659 18.33 23.63 3.53
C GLU A 659 17.91 22.40 2.71
N LEU A 660 18.69 21.32 2.67
CA LEU A 660 18.30 20.11 1.95
C LEU A 660 16.99 19.53 2.51
N ILE A 661 16.06 19.24 1.60
CA ILE A 661 14.81 18.57 1.95
C ILE A 661 15.03 17.06 1.88
N ILE A 662 14.66 16.37 2.94
CA ILE A 662 14.70 14.90 2.97
C ILE A 662 13.27 14.40 2.93
N SER A 663 13.00 13.49 2.02
CA SER A 663 11.68 12.87 1.85
C SER A 663 11.81 11.36 1.80
N ALA A 664 10.74 10.63 2.09
CA ALA A 664 10.78 9.16 2.11
C ALA A 664 9.49 8.54 1.55
N SER A 665 9.64 7.54 0.68
CA SER A 665 8.55 6.69 0.20
C SER A 665 8.18 5.66 1.24
N VAL A 666 6.94 5.69 1.69
CA VAL A 666 6.46 4.81 2.76
C VAL A 666 5.12 4.17 2.43
N PHE A 667 4.89 2.97 2.97
CA PHE A 667 3.63 2.26 2.79
C PHE A 667 2.56 2.81 3.75
N PRO A 668 1.34 3.13 3.25
CA PRO A 668 0.20 3.51 4.07
C PRO A 668 -0.47 2.26 4.67
N ILE A 669 0.30 1.50 5.44
CA ILE A 669 -0.16 0.32 6.18
C ILE A 669 -0.18 0.69 7.66
N GLU A 670 -1.16 0.16 8.40
CA GLU A 670 -1.28 0.31 9.85
C GLU A 670 0.07 0.04 10.53
N GLN A 671 0.37 0.83 11.55
CA GLN A 671 1.70 0.91 12.15
C GLN A 671 2.26 -0.45 12.54
N ARG A 672 1.50 -1.24 13.31
CA ARG A 672 1.96 -2.54 13.79
C ARG A 672 2.25 -3.48 12.62
N ASP A 673 1.32 -3.62 11.69
CA ASP A 673 1.50 -4.47 10.49
C ASP A 673 2.75 -4.07 9.71
N ARG A 674 2.96 -2.78 9.53
CA ARG A 674 4.11 -2.24 8.78
C ARG A 674 5.43 -2.47 9.51
N LEU A 675 5.49 -2.35 10.83
CA LEU A 675 6.68 -2.61 11.63
C LEU A 675 7.11 -4.09 11.54
N PHE A 676 6.17 -5.03 11.58
CA PHE A 676 6.47 -6.46 11.45
C PHE A 676 6.76 -6.89 10.00
N ARG A 677 6.11 -6.28 9.01
CA ARG A 677 6.24 -6.69 7.60
C ARG A 677 7.36 -5.99 6.84
N LEU A 678 7.73 -4.77 7.23
CA LEU A 678 8.66 -3.94 6.45
C LEU A 678 9.77 -3.32 7.30
N GLN A 679 9.61 -3.29 8.64
CA GLN A 679 10.53 -2.58 9.54
C GLN A 679 10.65 -1.10 9.19
N GLN A 680 9.53 -0.50 8.75
CA GLN A 680 9.45 0.91 8.37
C GLN A 680 8.70 1.69 9.46
N ASN A 681 9.43 2.40 10.33
CA ASN A 681 8.91 3.10 11.51
C ASN A 681 8.77 4.61 11.27
N TRP A 682 8.01 4.97 10.24
CA TRP A 682 8.01 6.34 9.75
C TRP A 682 7.35 7.36 10.70
N GLU A 683 6.47 6.95 11.62
CA GLU A 683 5.96 7.87 12.66
C GLU A 683 7.10 8.33 13.57
N GLU A 684 8.08 7.46 13.87
CA GLU A 684 9.26 7.85 14.63
C GLU A 684 10.13 8.84 13.84
N TRP A 685 10.31 8.62 12.55
CA TRP A 685 11.09 9.53 11.70
C TRP A 685 10.45 10.92 11.63
N MET A 686 9.11 10.98 11.61
CA MET A 686 8.37 12.23 11.73
C MET A 686 8.60 12.86 13.10
N ARG A 687 8.37 12.12 14.20
CA ARG A 687 8.50 12.60 15.58
C ARG A 687 9.88 13.20 15.88
N GLN A 688 10.92 12.55 15.38
CA GLN A 688 12.31 13.00 15.54
C GLN A 688 12.72 14.09 14.54
N GLY A 689 11.90 14.35 13.53
CA GLY A 689 12.16 15.35 12.50
C GLY A 689 13.30 14.97 11.54
N TRP A 690 13.60 13.68 11.40
CA TRP A 690 14.65 13.21 10.50
C TRP A 690 14.28 13.37 9.02
N VAL A 691 12.98 13.33 8.72
CA VAL A 691 12.47 13.46 7.35
C VAL A 691 11.47 14.61 7.27
N ASP A 692 11.55 15.42 6.22
CA ASP A 692 10.71 16.59 5.99
C ASP A 692 9.37 16.22 5.37
N MET A 693 9.34 15.27 4.43
CA MET A 693 8.10 14.82 3.76
C MET A 693 7.94 13.29 3.75
N MET A 694 6.81 12.81 4.25
CA MET A 694 6.36 11.42 4.11
C MET A 694 5.56 11.28 2.82
N VAL A 695 6.12 10.61 1.83
CA VAL A 695 5.44 10.36 0.55
C VAL A 695 4.78 9.00 0.60
N LEU A 696 3.45 8.97 0.79
CA LEU A 696 2.71 7.74 0.98
C LEU A 696 2.42 7.07 -0.37
N MET A 697 2.68 5.78 -0.50
CA MET A 697 2.29 5.02 -1.71
C MET A 697 0.80 4.63 -1.68
N THR A 698 -0.09 5.63 -1.70
CA THR A 698 -1.56 5.49 -1.69
C THR A 698 -2.14 5.14 -3.06
N TYR A 699 -1.48 4.24 -3.79
CA TYR A 699 -1.88 3.88 -5.15
C TYR A 699 -3.20 3.11 -5.16
N ALA A 700 -4.22 3.70 -5.80
CA ALA A 700 -5.56 3.16 -5.96
C ALA A 700 -6.07 3.36 -7.39
N LEU A 701 -7.00 2.51 -7.83
CA LEU A 701 -7.60 2.59 -9.18
C LEU A 701 -8.86 3.48 -9.24
N ASP A 702 -9.43 3.82 -8.09
CA ASP A 702 -10.62 4.65 -7.92
C ASP A 702 -10.52 5.45 -6.61
N THR A 703 -11.44 6.41 -6.42
CA THR A 703 -11.43 7.33 -5.28
C THR A 703 -11.81 6.66 -3.96
N GLY A 704 -12.68 5.64 -3.96
CA GLY A 704 -13.08 4.94 -2.73
C GLY A 704 -11.91 4.13 -2.16
N ASN A 705 -11.21 3.38 -3.01
CA ASN A 705 -9.99 2.67 -2.62
C ASN A 705 -8.85 3.62 -2.17
N LEU A 706 -8.82 4.86 -2.69
CA LEU A 706 -7.88 5.88 -2.23
C LEU A 706 -8.26 6.37 -0.82
N GLU A 707 -9.55 6.58 -0.57
CA GLU A 707 -10.10 7.00 0.72
C GLU A 707 -9.76 6.00 1.83
N GLU A 708 -9.96 4.70 1.60
CA GLU A 708 -9.58 3.65 2.54
C GLU A 708 -8.06 3.64 2.84
N ARG A 709 -7.22 3.88 1.81
CA ARG A 709 -5.76 3.85 1.95
C ARG A 709 -5.22 5.07 2.68
N ILE A 710 -5.94 6.19 2.70
CA ILE A 710 -5.50 7.43 3.31
C ILE A 710 -6.04 7.61 4.73
N GLU A 711 -6.86 6.68 5.23
CA GLU A 711 -7.47 6.73 6.57
C GLU A 711 -6.46 7.05 7.68
N LEU A 712 -5.26 6.45 7.61
CA LEU A 712 -4.19 6.65 8.58
C LEU A 712 -3.79 8.13 8.72
N VAL A 713 -3.95 8.96 7.68
CA VAL A 713 -3.61 10.39 7.71
C VAL A 713 -4.54 11.21 8.61
N PHE A 714 -5.71 10.68 8.94
CA PHE A 714 -6.66 11.30 9.86
C PHE A 714 -6.42 10.92 11.32
N ASP A 715 -5.46 10.03 11.62
CA ASP A 715 -5.11 9.72 13.00
C ASP A 715 -4.43 10.93 13.65
N ASP A 716 -5.10 11.52 14.65
CA ASP A 716 -4.60 12.65 15.43
C ASP A 716 -3.31 12.35 16.20
N SER A 717 -2.98 11.06 16.39
CA SER A 717 -1.73 10.61 17.00
C SER A 717 -0.51 10.80 16.09
N LEU A 718 -0.72 10.99 14.78
CA LEU A 718 0.38 11.18 13.83
C LEU A 718 1.17 12.46 14.15
N PRO A 719 2.51 12.35 14.29
CA PRO A 719 3.35 13.51 14.53
C PRO A 719 3.22 14.53 13.39
N ARG A 720 3.03 15.80 13.73
CA ARG A 720 2.77 16.89 12.77
C ARG A 720 4.05 17.64 12.33
N SER A 721 5.21 17.09 12.67
CA SER A 721 6.53 17.67 12.42
C SER A 721 6.99 17.50 10.97
N SER A 722 6.38 16.61 10.19
CA SER A 722 6.68 16.39 8.77
C SER A 722 5.43 16.59 7.93
N LEU A 723 5.59 16.96 6.65
CA LEU A 723 4.47 17.03 5.71
C LEU A 723 4.12 15.63 5.21
N VAL A 724 2.84 15.35 5.03
CA VAL A 724 2.35 14.11 4.43
C VAL A 724 1.89 14.40 3.00
N ILE A 725 2.43 13.64 2.04
CA ILE A 725 2.23 13.80 0.60
C ILE A 725 1.71 12.47 0.03
N PRO A 726 0.40 12.31 -0.18
CA PRO A 726 -0.14 11.11 -0.81
C PRO A 726 0.32 10.97 -2.26
N GLY A 727 0.72 9.75 -2.62
CA GLY A 727 1.10 9.37 -3.98
C GLY A 727 -0.06 8.75 -4.72
N LEU A 728 -0.38 9.32 -5.88
CA LEU A 728 -1.39 8.83 -6.80
C LEU A 728 -0.74 8.06 -7.94
N ARG A 729 -1.35 6.94 -8.31
CA ARG A 729 -0.96 6.17 -9.48
C ARG A 729 -1.69 6.71 -10.71
N LEU A 730 -0.96 6.87 -11.80
CA LEU A 730 -1.53 7.22 -13.12
C LEU A 730 -1.73 5.99 -14.00
N LEU A 731 -0.86 4.97 -13.87
CA LEU A 731 -0.91 3.76 -14.69
C LEU A 731 -2.26 3.04 -14.54
N LYS A 732 -3.01 2.88 -15.63
CA LYS A 732 -4.34 2.24 -15.66
C LYS A 732 -5.42 2.97 -14.84
N VAL A 733 -5.25 4.28 -14.61
CA VAL A 733 -6.29 5.13 -13.99
C VAL A 733 -6.79 6.13 -15.05
N PRO A 734 -8.10 6.16 -15.37
CA PRO A 734 -8.64 7.13 -16.32
C PRO A 734 -8.47 8.58 -15.84
N ASP A 735 -8.14 9.52 -16.73
CA ASP A 735 -7.95 10.94 -16.39
C ASP A 735 -9.08 11.54 -15.50
N PRO A 736 -10.37 11.29 -15.77
CA PRO A 736 -11.43 11.84 -14.90
C PRO A 736 -11.41 11.31 -13.47
N VAL A 737 -10.98 10.06 -13.29
CA VAL A 737 -10.82 9.44 -11.96
C VAL A 737 -9.61 10.05 -11.26
N THR A 738 -8.50 10.26 -11.98
CA THR A 738 -7.33 10.96 -11.43
C THR A 738 -7.69 12.38 -10.96
N ILE A 739 -8.51 13.11 -11.72
CA ILE A 739 -9.00 14.43 -11.32
C ILE A 739 -9.83 14.34 -10.05
N ASP A 740 -10.76 13.39 -9.95
CA ASP A 740 -11.57 13.21 -8.73
C ASP A 740 -10.71 12.85 -7.51
N GLN A 741 -9.73 11.95 -7.66
CA GLN A 741 -8.76 11.62 -6.62
C GLN A 741 -7.95 12.84 -6.16
N LEU A 742 -7.51 13.69 -7.09
CA LEU A 742 -6.79 14.93 -6.77
C LEU A 742 -7.66 15.89 -5.96
N GLN A 743 -8.94 16.04 -6.33
CA GLN A 743 -9.85 16.94 -5.62
C GLN A 743 -10.25 16.38 -4.25
N PHE A 744 -10.40 15.06 -4.13
CA PHE A 744 -10.54 14.40 -2.85
C PHE A 744 -9.35 14.72 -1.93
N ILE A 745 -8.11 14.53 -2.41
CA ILE A 745 -6.87 14.86 -1.68
C ILE A 745 -6.84 16.33 -1.25
N ARG A 746 -7.22 17.28 -2.11
CA ARG A 746 -7.27 18.72 -1.77
C ARG A 746 -8.29 19.07 -0.69
N ASN A 747 -9.27 18.20 -0.46
CA ASN A 747 -10.29 18.34 0.58
C ASN A 747 -9.83 17.76 1.93
N LEU A 748 -8.67 17.09 1.98
CA LEU A 748 -8.11 16.48 3.19
C LEU A 748 -7.11 17.42 3.89
N PRO A 749 -6.77 17.17 5.18
CA PRO A 749 -5.87 18.01 5.95
C PRO A 749 -4.39 17.76 5.58
N ILE A 750 -4.02 17.99 4.33
CA ILE A 750 -2.70 17.68 3.74
C ILE A 750 -2.12 18.85 2.92
N SER A 751 -0.82 18.77 2.66
CA SER A 751 -0.04 19.88 2.07
C SER A 751 0.30 19.71 0.59
N GLY A 752 -0.17 18.65 -0.07
CA GLY A 752 0.05 18.41 -1.49
C GLY A 752 -0.10 16.94 -1.89
N PHE A 753 0.37 16.60 -3.08
CA PHE A 753 0.31 15.26 -3.66
C PHE A 753 1.57 14.94 -4.47
N SER A 754 1.75 13.66 -4.80
CA SER A 754 2.71 13.21 -5.80
C SER A 754 2.05 12.32 -6.85
N LEU A 755 2.51 12.38 -8.11
CA LEU A 755 2.00 11.56 -9.22
C LEU A 755 3.05 10.53 -9.65
N PHE A 756 2.65 9.25 -9.73
CA PHE A 756 3.48 8.14 -10.16
C PHE A 756 2.92 7.52 -11.46
N ALA A 757 3.58 7.62 -12.60
CA ALA A 757 4.86 8.31 -12.87
C ALA A 757 4.80 9.04 -14.21
N THR A 758 5.86 9.80 -14.53
CA THR A 758 5.96 10.67 -15.71
C THR A 758 5.58 9.97 -17.02
N GLU A 759 5.97 8.70 -17.20
CA GLU A 759 5.60 7.91 -18.40
C GLU A 759 4.09 7.78 -18.63
N ASN A 760 3.28 7.95 -17.57
CA ASN A 760 1.82 7.80 -17.58
C ASN A 760 1.09 9.16 -17.56
N LEU A 761 1.80 10.29 -17.63
CA LEU A 761 1.17 11.61 -17.78
C LEU A 761 0.63 11.74 -19.21
N THR A 762 -0.69 11.68 -19.37
CA THR A 762 -1.33 11.85 -20.68
C THR A 762 -1.38 13.33 -21.09
N PRO A 763 -1.40 13.66 -22.39
CA PRO A 763 -1.59 15.05 -22.84
C PRO A 763 -2.91 15.67 -22.36
N SER A 764 -3.96 14.86 -22.25
CA SER A 764 -5.27 15.29 -21.72
C SER A 764 -5.18 15.68 -20.25
N LEU A 765 -4.59 14.83 -19.39
CA LEU A 765 -4.37 15.15 -17.99
C LEU A 765 -3.43 16.34 -17.80
N GLN A 766 -2.35 16.43 -18.57
CA GLN A 766 -1.46 17.60 -18.58
C GLN A 766 -2.24 18.89 -18.89
N GLY A 767 -3.09 18.88 -19.91
CA GLY A 767 -3.94 20.02 -20.26
C GLY A 767 -4.96 20.38 -19.19
N VAL A 768 -5.48 19.40 -18.44
CA VAL A 768 -6.34 19.70 -17.27
C VAL A 768 -5.53 20.33 -16.16
N LEU A 769 -4.39 19.73 -15.80
CA LEU A 769 -3.51 20.24 -14.76
C LEU A 769 -3.06 21.68 -15.06
N SER A 770 -2.66 21.99 -16.29
CA SER A 770 -2.24 23.35 -16.67
C SER A 770 -3.31 24.44 -16.45
N ARG A 771 -4.60 24.07 -16.50
CA ARG A 771 -5.71 25.00 -16.25
C ARG A 771 -6.09 25.11 -14.78
N VAL A 772 -6.03 24.01 -14.03
CA VAL A 772 -6.46 23.99 -12.61
C VAL A 772 -5.40 24.50 -11.65
N GLN A 773 -4.14 24.53 -12.08
CA GLN A 773 -3.06 25.15 -11.32
C GLN A 773 -3.01 26.67 -11.64
N SER A 774 -2.58 27.47 -10.67
CA SER A 774 -2.43 28.92 -10.88
C SER A 774 -1.26 29.20 -11.84
N SER A 775 -1.47 30.15 -12.76
CA SER A 775 -0.43 30.73 -13.61
C SER A 775 0.34 31.88 -12.94
N GLU A 776 -0.03 32.26 -11.71
CA GLU A 776 0.69 33.29 -10.97
C GLU A 776 2.13 32.85 -10.63
N LYS A 777 3.09 33.77 -10.83
CA LYS A 777 4.51 33.57 -10.54
C LYS A 777 4.71 33.05 -9.10
N SER A 778 5.43 31.92 -8.99
CA SER A 778 6.00 31.31 -7.77
C SER A 778 5.08 31.35 -6.54
N GLN A 779 4.07 30.46 -6.50
CA GLN A 779 3.36 30.16 -5.26
C GLN A 779 4.33 29.62 -4.18
N PRO A 780 4.13 29.96 -2.89
CA PRO A 780 5.02 29.50 -1.83
C PRO A 780 4.98 27.98 -1.69
N LEU A 781 6.14 27.33 -1.77
CA LEU A 781 6.27 25.88 -1.57
C LEU A 781 6.04 25.53 -0.10
N PRO A 782 5.11 24.62 0.24
CA PRO A 782 4.76 24.32 1.64
C PRO A 782 5.93 23.95 2.55
N TYR A 783 6.93 23.22 2.03
CA TYR A 783 8.10 22.80 2.80
C TYR A 783 9.22 23.86 2.85
N ARG A 784 9.18 24.90 1.99
CA ARG A 784 10.12 26.04 2.02
C ARG A 784 9.57 27.21 2.80
N GLU A 785 8.31 27.54 2.56
CA GLU A 785 7.66 28.76 3.03
C GLU A 785 6.35 28.46 3.79
N PRO A 786 6.37 27.56 4.79
CA PRO A 786 5.16 27.05 5.44
C PRO A 786 4.25 28.14 6.01
N PHE A 787 4.82 29.23 6.52
CA PHE A 787 4.04 30.35 7.08
C PHE A 787 3.33 31.19 6.01
N LYS A 788 3.99 31.42 4.86
CA LYS A 788 3.35 32.09 3.72
C LYS A 788 2.29 31.19 3.10
N THR A 789 2.57 29.90 2.93
CA THR A 789 1.59 28.91 2.49
C THR A 789 0.36 28.90 3.41
N ALA A 790 0.55 28.94 4.74
CA ALA A 790 -0.55 28.99 5.69
C ALA A 790 -1.40 30.26 5.55
N LEU A 791 -0.76 31.43 5.41
CA LEU A 791 -1.47 32.69 5.17
C LEU A 791 -2.31 32.63 3.88
N THR A 792 -1.69 32.25 2.75
CA THR A 792 -2.38 32.21 1.46
C THR A 792 -3.56 31.24 1.48
N ARG A 793 -3.38 30.04 2.05
CA ARG A 793 -4.46 29.05 2.21
C ARG A 793 -5.59 29.56 3.10
N TYR A 794 -5.28 30.32 4.15
CA TYR A 794 -6.29 30.93 5.00
C TYR A 794 -7.09 32.02 4.28
N GLN A 795 -6.42 32.89 3.53
CA GLN A 795 -7.08 33.94 2.73
C GLN A 795 -8.03 33.33 1.69
N SER A 796 -7.66 32.19 1.13
CA SER A 796 -8.51 31.41 0.24
C SER A 796 -9.77 30.85 0.90
N LEU A 797 -9.68 30.38 2.15
CA LEU A 797 -10.86 30.02 2.94
C LEU A 797 -11.77 31.23 3.18
N GLN A 798 -11.20 32.38 3.55
CA GLN A 798 -11.98 33.61 3.75
C GLN A 798 -12.77 34.01 2.50
N LYS A 799 -12.15 33.90 1.30
CA LYS A 799 -12.81 34.17 0.02
C LYS A 799 -14.03 33.27 -0.19
N GLU A 800 -13.94 31.98 0.13
CA GLU A 800 -15.06 31.04 0.02
C GLU A 800 -16.23 31.40 0.95
N TRP A 801 -15.92 31.69 2.22
CA TRP A 801 -16.95 32.08 3.19
C TRP A 801 -17.64 33.39 2.79
N MET A 802 -16.87 34.39 2.35
CA MET A 802 -17.39 35.66 1.86
C MET A 802 -18.24 35.50 0.59
N PHE A 803 -17.80 34.65 -0.34
CA PHE A 803 -18.56 34.34 -1.55
C PHE A 803 -19.96 33.79 -1.21
N LEU A 804 -20.02 32.80 -0.31
CA LEU A 804 -21.30 32.22 0.11
C LEU A 804 -22.15 33.19 0.92
N ALA A 805 -21.55 33.99 1.80
CA ALA A 805 -22.26 35.00 2.56
C ALA A 805 -22.91 36.05 1.65
N ASN A 806 -22.18 36.56 0.66
CA ASN A 806 -22.67 37.56 -0.29
C ASN A 806 -23.80 37.04 -1.20
N LYS A 807 -23.79 35.74 -1.51
CA LYS A 807 -24.84 35.07 -2.31
C LYS A 807 -26.01 34.56 -1.47
N GLN A 808 -26.05 34.84 -0.17
CA GLN A 808 -27.02 34.26 0.77
C GLN A 808 -27.02 32.71 0.79
N GLY A 809 -25.91 32.09 0.39
CA GLY A 809 -25.72 30.63 0.39
C GLY A 809 -25.17 30.08 1.71
N LEU A 810 -24.56 30.94 2.54
CA LEU A 810 -24.09 30.55 3.87
C LEU A 810 -25.26 30.55 4.86
N LYS A 811 -25.62 29.37 5.38
CA LYS A 811 -26.71 29.19 6.36
C LYS A 811 -26.22 29.53 7.77
N MET A 812 -26.11 30.82 8.05
CA MET A 812 -25.60 31.36 9.31
C MET A 812 -26.35 32.65 9.66
N ASP A 813 -26.61 32.90 10.95
CA ASP A 813 -27.19 34.17 11.38
C ASP A 813 -26.17 35.33 11.31
N LYS A 814 -26.68 36.57 11.27
CA LYS A 814 -25.86 37.77 11.04
C LYS A 814 -24.85 38.01 12.17
N ASP A 815 -25.22 37.71 13.41
CA ASP A 815 -24.35 37.96 14.57
C ASP A 815 -23.22 36.94 14.63
N SER A 816 -23.52 35.66 14.39
CA SER A 816 -22.51 34.61 14.21
C SER A 816 -21.54 34.95 13.08
N PHE A 817 -22.03 35.40 11.91
CA PHE A 817 -21.18 35.78 10.79
C PHE A 817 -20.27 36.97 11.14
N LYS A 818 -20.82 38.02 11.78
CA LYS A 818 -20.05 39.19 12.21
C LYS A 818 -18.95 38.80 13.20
N ASN A 819 -19.24 37.89 14.14
CA ASN A 819 -18.28 37.40 15.11
C ASN A 819 -17.20 36.54 14.46
N MET A 820 -17.57 35.63 13.55
CA MET A 820 -16.64 34.81 12.78
C MET A 820 -15.70 35.67 11.92
N ASP A 821 -16.24 36.66 11.20
CA ASP A 821 -15.46 37.57 10.35
C ASP A 821 -14.47 38.41 11.19
N ALA A 822 -14.90 38.92 12.35
CA ALA A 822 -14.03 39.67 13.26
C ALA A 822 -12.86 38.82 13.78
N GLN A 823 -13.13 37.60 14.25
CA GLN A 823 -12.06 36.68 14.70
C GLN A 823 -11.20 36.22 13.52
N GLY A 824 -11.79 36.04 12.34
CA GLY A 824 -11.07 35.64 11.14
C GLY A 824 -10.05 36.69 10.70
N LYS A 825 -10.41 37.98 10.73
CA LYS A 825 -9.48 39.09 10.47
C LYS A 825 -8.33 39.15 11.48
N GLN A 826 -8.57 38.78 12.74
CA GLN A 826 -7.50 38.68 13.74
C GLN A 826 -6.53 37.55 13.41
N LEU A 827 -7.05 36.38 13.00
CA LEU A 827 -6.24 35.25 12.55
C LEU A 827 -5.41 35.59 11.32
N GLU A 828 -6.02 36.22 10.31
CA GLU A 828 -5.31 36.69 9.11
C GLU A 828 -4.15 37.61 9.48
N LYS A 829 -4.39 38.61 10.36
CA LYS A 829 -3.36 39.53 10.83
C LYS A 829 -2.20 38.80 11.52
N ALA A 830 -2.50 37.83 12.38
CA ALA A 830 -1.49 37.04 13.08
C ALA A 830 -0.66 36.18 12.11
N LEU A 831 -1.31 35.51 11.15
CA LEU A 831 -0.63 34.74 10.11
C LEU A 831 0.23 35.63 9.22
N ASN A 832 -0.25 36.83 8.87
CA ASN A 832 0.49 37.80 8.07
C ASN A 832 1.74 38.31 8.79
N GLN A 833 1.63 38.66 10.07
CA GLN A 833 2.77 39.05 10.90
C GLN A 833 3.81 37.93 11.00
N LEU A 834 3.38 36.67 11.15
CA LEU A 834 4.27 35.51 11.16
C LEU A 834 4.94 35.28 9.79
N ALA A 835 4.18 35.39 8.70
CA ALA A 835 4.69 35.19 7.34
C ALA A 835 5.72 36.25 6.94
N MET A 836 5.52 37.51 7.36
CA MET A 836 6.46 38.62 7.10
C MET A 836 7.69 38.58 8.01
N ASN A 837 7.53 38.18 9.27
CA ASN A 837 8.62 38.11 10.24
C ASN A 837 8.52 36.84 11.11
N PRO A 838 9.10 35.71 10.65
CA PRO A 838 9.11 34.45 11.40
C PRO A 838 9.88 34.55 12.72
N SER A 839 9.15 34.57 13.84
CA SER A 839 9.72 34.60 15.19
C SER A 839 8.96 33.69 16.16
N ARG A 840 9.59 33.24 17.25
CA ARG A 840 8.92 32.41 18.27
C ARG A 840 7.69 33.11 18.86
N GLN A 841 7.75 34.45 19.00
CA GLN A 841 6.64 35.26 19.50
C GLN A 841 5.48 35.30 18.50
N ASN A 842 5.74 35.64 17.24
CA ASN A 842 4.70 35.69 16.20
C ASN A 842 4.08 34.30 15.97
N LEU A 843 4.88 33.24 16.05
CA LEU A 843 4.40 31.87 15.92
C LEU A 843 3.47 31.49 17.07
N LYS A 844 3.83 31.84 18.31
CA LYS A 844 2.98 31.62 19.48
C LYS A 844 1.64 32.33 19.32
N ILE A 845 1.64 33.59 18.88
CA ILE A 845 0.43 34.37 18.63
C ILE A 845 -0.43 33.69 17.56
N ALA A 846 0.14 33.38 16.39
CA ALA A 846 -0.59 32.73 15.30
C ALA A 846 -1.20 31.38 15.71
N LYS A 847 -0.45 30.52 16.43
CA LYS A 847 -0.96 29.24 16.94
C LYS A 847 -2.10 29.43 17.95
N GLN A 848 -1.99 30.41 18.84
CA GLN A 848 -3.05 30.70 19.82
C GLN A 848 -4.32 31.20 19.13
N THR A 849 -4.20 32.16 18.20
CA THR A 849 -5.34 32.70 17.46
C THR A 849 -5.99 31.63 16.56
N LEU A 850 -5.19 30.78 15.90
CA LEU A 850 -5.72 29.67 15.09
C LEU A 850 -6.52 28.69 15.94
N ARG A 851 -5.99 28.28 17.10
CA ARG A 851 -6.70 27.37 18.02
C ARG A 851 -8.02 27.95 18.52
N GLN A 852 -8.02 29.23 18.90
CA GLN A 852 -9.24 29.92 19.32
C GLN A 852 -10.29 29.93 18.21
N PHE A 853 -9.87 30.25 16.97
CA PHE A 853 -10.76 30.23 15.81
C PHE A 853 -11.31 28.82 15.55
N GLN A 854 -10.45 27.80 15.54
CA GLN A 854 -10.84 26.39 15.33
C GLN A 854 -11.82 25.87 16.39
N GLN A 855 -11.67 26.28 17.65
CA GLN A 855 -12.59 25.89 18.74
C GLN A 855 -14.00 26.47 18.56
N GLN A 856 -14.12 27.67 18.00
CA GLN A 856 -15.42 28.32 17.79
C GLN A 856 -16.05 27.98 16.44
N PHE A 857 -15.25 27.56 15.45
CA PHE A 857 -15.70 27.29 14.09
C PHE A 857 -16.90 26.32 13.98
N PRO A 858 -16.93 25.17 14.69
CA PRO A 858 -18.07 24.26 14.64
C PRO A 858 -19.38 24.89 15.15
N ASN A 859 -19.29 25.79 16.13
CA ASN A 859 -20.47 26.47 16.68
C ASN A 859 -21.10 27.41 15.64
N TRP A 860 -20.29 28.20 14.94
CA TRP A 860 -20.79 29.08 13.87
C TRP A 860 -21.35 28.27 12.70
N MET A 861 -20.67 27.19 12.32
CA MET A 861 -21.06 26.38 11.16
C MET A 861 -22.21 25.40 11.44
N GLY A 862 -22.72 25.30 12.67
CA GLY A 862 -23.72 24.30 13.06
C GLY A 862 -24.94 24.22 12.14
N ASN A 863 -25.55 25.37 11.81
CA ASN A 863 -26.71 25.43 10.90
C ASN A 863 -26.36 25.08 9.45
N HIS A 864 -25.17 25.48 8.98
CA HIS A 864 -24.71 25.16 7.64
C HIS A 864 -24.34 23.68 7.50
N LYS A 865 -23.74 23.09 8.54
CA LYS A 865 -23.33 21.68 8.62
C LYS A 865 -24.51 20.73 8.48
N GLN A 866 -25.70 21.09 8.96
CA GLN A 866 -26.92 20.29 8.79
C GLN A 866 -27.31 20.05 7.32
N THR A 867 -26.95 20.97 6.42
CA THR A 867 -27.23 20.82 4.98
C THR A 867 -25.99 20.44 4.18
N TYR A 868 -24.83 20.99 4.55
CA TYR A 868 -23.58 20.89 3.78
C TYR A 868 -22.46 20.31 4.65
N ASN A 869 -22.70 19.16 5.27
CA ASN A 869 -21.77 18.53 6.21
C ASN A 869 -20.37 18.33 5.60
N TYR A 870 -20.30 17.79 4.38
CA TYR A 870 -19.03 17.58 3.68
C TYR A 870 -18.25 18.89 3.47
N GLN A 871 -18.92 19.97 3.07
CA GLN A 871 -18.27 21.27 2.88
C GLN A 871 -17.69 21.83 4.19
N VAL A 872 -18.43 21.73 5.29
CA VAL A 872 -17.92 22.16 6.60
C VAL A 872 -16.72 21.31 7.01
N GLN A 873 -16.76 19.99 6.79
CA GLN A 873 -15.63 19.11 7.03
C GLN A 873 -14.39 19.49 6.20
N VAL A 874 -14.58 19.88 4.93
CA VAL A 874 -13.48 20.39 4.09
C VAL A 874 -12.87 21.66 4.66
N TRP A 875 -13.68 22.60 5.15
CA TRP A 875 -13.15 23.81 5.80
C TRP A 875 -12.43 23.50 7.12
N GLU A 876 -12.93 22.57 7.93
CA GLU A 876 -12.26 22.07 9.14
C GLU A 876 -10.90 21.45 8.78
N ASN A 877 -10.84 20.59 7.76
CA ASN A 877 -9.61 19.97 7.25
C ASN A 877 -8.59 21.01 6.76
N ARG A 878 -9.05 22.05 6.06
CA ARG A 878 -8.17 23.13 5.59
C ARG A 878 -7.63 23.97 6.75
N LEU A 879 -8.42 24.24 7.79
CA LEU A 879 -7.93 24.86 9.03
C LEU A 879 -6.90 23.97 9.74
N GLN A 880 -7.14 22.65 9.81
CA GLN A 880 -6.18 21.70 10.38
C GLN A 880 -4.86 21.68 9.60
N THR A 881 -4.92 21.87 8.27
CA THR A 881 -3.72 22.00 7.44
C THR A 881 -2.86 23.20 7.85
N LEU A 882 -3.49 24.32 8.26
CA LEU A 882 -2.74 25.49 8.76
C LEU A 882 -1.94 25.13 10.02
N ASP A 883 -2.54 24.40 10.96
CA ASP A 883 -1.84 23.94 12.17
C ASP A 883 -0.64 23.06 11.82
N LYS A 884 -0.81 22.12 10.88
CA LYS A 884 0.29 21.27 10.37
C LYS A 884 1.43 22.10 9.75
N LEU A 885 1.11 23.12 8.94
CA LEU A 885 2.11 24.02 8.36
C LEU A 885 2.84 24.83 9.43
N LEU A 886 2.13 25.36 10.44
CA LEU A 886 2.75 26.10 11.54
C LEU A 886 3.70 25.21 12.37
N LEU A 887 3.34 23.96 12.63
CA LEU A 887 4.17 22.99 13.36
C LEU A 887 5.40 22.56 12.56
N TYR A 888 5.24 22.32 11.26
CA TYR A 888 6.37 22.06 10.38
C TYR A 888 7.34 23.27 10.33
N GLY A 889 6.81 24.48 10.20
CA GLY A 889 7.58 25.72 10.20
C GLY A 889 8.32 25.96 11.51
N GLU A 890 7.69 25.70 12.65
CA GLU A 890 8.33 25.74 13.99
C GLU A 890 9.59 24.87 14.04
N ARG A 891 9.48 23.63 13.55
CA ARG A 891 10.62 22.70 13.49
C ARG A 891 11.75 23.24 12.62
N ARG A 892 11.43 23.74 11.41
CA ARG A 892 12.44 24.31 10.49
C ARG A 892 13.15 25.51 11.12
N MET A 893 12.41 26.40 11.79
CA MET A 893 12.98 27.53 12.52
C MET A 893 13.93 27.09 13.64
N ILE A 894 13.55 26.10 14.44
CA ILE A 894 14.39 25.60 15.54
C ILE A 894 15.67 24.97 15.00
N SER A 895 15.59 24.16 13.95
CA SER A 895 16.76 23.54 13.32
C SER A 895 17.76 24.59 12.83
N ASN A 896 17.28 25.64 12.16
CA ASN A 896 18.14 26.71 11.66
C ASN A 896 18.80 27.54 12.78
N SER A 897 18.16 27.62 13.96
CA SER A 897 18.73 28.31 15.14
C SER A 897 19.80 27.52 15.91
N LYS A 898 19.95 26.21 15.66
CA LYS A 898 21.01 25.37 16.27
C LYS A 898 22.26 25.26 15.39
N ILE A 899 22.18 25.73 14.13
CA ILE A 899 23.23 25.65 13.13
C ILE A 899 23.97 27.00 12.99
N ARG A 900 23.33 28.11 13.39
CA ARG A 900 23.97 29.40 13.66
C ARG A 900 24.45 29.44 15.10
#